data_AF-A0A3B1A6P6-F1
#
_entry.id   AF-A0A3B1A6P6-F1
#
_cell.length_a   1.000
_cell.length_b   1.000
_cell.length_c   1.000
_cell.angle_alpha   90.00
_cell.angle_beta   90.00
_cell.angle_gamma   90.00
#
_symmetry.space_group_name_H-M   'P 1'
#
loop_
_entity.id
_entity.type
_entity.pdbx_description
1 polymer ?
#
loop_
_entity_poly.entity_id
_entity_poly.type
_entity_poly.pdbx_seq_one_letter_code
_entity_poly.pdbx_strand_id
1 'polypeptide(L)'
;MRIVKKSRIQFYGLLSIISLLLFLGGSAAVIAARVSDIASTKHNFSTSSTGTVKATSETQVCVFCHTPHHAENIPAAPLWNRKASGATYTPYTSSSINANDISATPGGSSKLCLSCHDGTIALGSVNVANAQANVTIDLQGTGAGGVIPSGSGDSSGFTRKLGVDLSNDHPISFTYNSNLATADGELRDPAVEDFIGNRTVGNTPLVPLEKDKVQCTSCHDPHIRDSDPAKNVKFLRLNRFQEGLPSGGNFNAGTDIICLSCHNKLAQVWSSSAHANPVVANESYSVTAANQREFPVNLPVWQAACLNCHDTHTVQGSRRLLREGTDSLSSPKTGGNAAQEQTCYSCHSLDGGVLNSQGGAGSEVPDIKTDFTTSLTHMPITTSDQRLTSETHDIQNADLLESKNKLNNSNRHVECTDCHNPHRLTRNRLFNNTGDTLAGTHNHTPAHSNIASGVLRGSWGIEPTYGSDVFDPGNLPLLYTVKSGDGGDGANPAVTNDYVTREYQICLKCHSDFAYGTTPPFLGDTGGNTPFSQSNGVSRYTNQAMEIQAPIGHIGEGTSTTASGSAVAYANNNHRSWHPIMAKTGRTLAERVSADATNWLAPWNNAADIGNQTMYCSDCHGSDTAAGTVVPNGGENGQPWGPHGSSNNFILKGNWSSTTGTTGTGSPNDLCFKCHNYTDYATSSNNSATTGYCCGGGGGGGGGGGGGMSNNLHAFHAGRLGRLRCNWCHVAVPHGWKNKSLLVNLNDVGPEAGFAGSGNEVSNNGGYSNGPYYNNAMLKIVNFATSGNWSPSNCGSASGATGVRWMTTTCRNPP
;
A
#
# COMPACT_ATOMS: atom_id res chain seq x y z
N MET A 1 63.45 -48.82 -29.44
CA MET A 1 62.97 -49.04 -28.05
C MET A 1 62.25 -47.77 -27.61
N ARG A 2 60.99 -47.92 -27.20
CA ARG A 2 59.94 -46.95 -26.79
C ARG A 2 60.14 -45.43 -26.96
N ILE A 3 59.17 -44.90 -27.70
CA ILE A 3 58.81 -43.53 -28.07
C ILE A 3 58.41 -42.69 -26.84
N VAL A 4 58.90 -41.45 -26.74
CA VAL A 4 58.37 -40.42 -25.84
C VAL A 4 57.98 -39.19 -26.68
N LYS A 5 56.69 -38.82 -26.61
CA LYS A 5 56.10 -37.65 -27.27
C LYS A 5 56.60 -36.35 -26.63
N LYS A 6 57.09 -35.41 -27.44
CA LYS A 6 57.18 -33.97 -27.11
C LYS A 6 56.12 -33.23 -27.94
N SER A 7 55.21 -32.52 -27.27
CA SER A 7 54.21 -31.64 -27.90
C SER A 7 54.83 -30.27 -28.23
N ARG A 8 54.56 -29.82 -29.45
CA ARG A 8 54.92 -28.51 -30.00
C ARG A 8 53.93 -27.44 -29.51
N ILE A 9 54.42 -26.24 -29.18
CA ILE A 9 53.64 -25.00 -29.20
C ILE A 9 54.49 -23.98 -29.97
N GLN A 10 54.03 -23.59 -31.16
CA GLN A 10 54.61 -22.56 -32.01
C GLN A 10 53.56 -21.46 -32.23
N PHE A 11 53.96 -20.22 -31.90
CA PHE A 11 53.69 -18.96 -32.61
C PHE A 11 52.34 -18.78 -33.31
N TYR A 12 51.35 -18.21 -32.61
CA TYR A 12 50.24 -17.42 -33.17
C TYR A 12 49.86 -16.28 -32.20
N GLY A 13 50.79 -15.35 -31.95
CA GLY A 13 50.67 -14.34 -30.88
C GLY A 13 50.63 -12.87 -31.31
N LEU A 14 50.62 -12.53 -32.60
CA LEU A 14 50.74 -11.12 -33.01
C LEU A 14 49.70 -10.59 -34.01
N LEU A 15 48.76 -11.41 -34.49
CA LEU A 15 47.68 -10.96 -35.39
C LEU A 15 46.31 -10.77 -34.71
N SER A 16 46.16 -11.19 -33.45
CA SER A 16 44.91 -11.01 -32.69
C SER A 16 44.82 -9.70 -31.90
N ILE A 17 45.90 -8.92 -31.81
CA ILE A 17 45.92 -7.67 -31.02
C ILE A 17 45.40 -6.48 -31.86
N ILE A 18 45.51 -6.53 -33.19
CA ILE A 18 45.01 -5.45 -34.06
C ILE A 18 43.49 -5.55 -34.32
N SER A 19 42.90 -6.75 -34.30
CA SER A 19 41.44 -6.91 -34.32
C SER A 19 40.75 -6.62 -32.99
N LEU A 20 41.47 -6.62 -31.87
CA LEU A 20 40.91 -6.29 -30.55
C LEU A 20 40.97 -4.77 -30.25
N LEU A 21 41.88 -4.04 -30.89
CA LEU A 21 41.97 -2.57 -30.78
C LEU A 21 40.98 -1.80 -31.67
N LEU A 22 40.29 -2.49 -32.60
CA LEU A 22 39.22 -1.92 -33.44
C LEU A 22 37.81 -2.06 -32.83
N PHE A 23 37.66 -2.71 -31.67
CA PHE A 23 36.41 -2.78 -30.91
C PHE A 23 36.37 -1.87 -29.67
N LEU A 24 37.42 -1.06 -29.45
CA LEU A 24 37.49 -0.04 -28.40
C LEU A 24 37.11 1.37 -28.89
N GLY A 25 36.47 1.46 -30.07
CA GLY A 25 35.66 2.61 -30.43
C GLY A 25 34.39 2.59 -29.57
N GLY A 26 34.49 3.08 -28.33
CA GLY A 26 33.33 3.32 -27.49
C GLY A 26 32.30 4.06 -28.33
N SER A 27 31.16 3.42 -28.54
CA SER A 27 29.97 4.13 -28.99
C SER A 27 29.73 5.16 -27.91
N ALA A 28 30.11 6.40 -28.18
CA ALA A 28 29.63 7.54 -27.42
C ALA A 28 28.13 7.35 -27.34
N ALA A 29 27.60 7.20 -26.12
CA ALA A 29 26.17 7.19 -25.89
C ALA A 29 25.63 8.40 -26.66
N VAL A 30 24.84 8.12 -27.70
CA VAL A 30 24.22 9.15 -28.50
C VAL A 30 23.32 9.89 -27.52
N ILE A 31 23.76 11.06 -27.07
CA ILE A 31 22.90 12.04 -26.39
C ILE A 31 21.62 12.07 -27.22
N ALA A 32 20.44 12.00 -26.60
CA ALA A 32 19.17 12.27 -27.26
C ALA A 32 19.20 13.73 -27.74
N ALA A 33 19.89 13.97 -28.86
CA ALA A 33 20.27 15.29 -29.31
C ALA A 33 19.00 15.97 -29.80
N ARG A 34 18.49 16.87 -28.98
CA ARG A 34 17.37 17.72 -29.36
C ARG A 34 17.80 18.58 -30.54
N VAL A 35 17.09 18.45 -31.65
CA VAL A 35 17.35 19.22 -32.87
C VAL A 35 16.50 20.47 -32.81
N SER A 36 17.14 21.64 -32.90
CA SER A 36 16.46 22.92 -33.04
C SER A 36 15.91 23.05 -34.46
N ASP A 37 14.64 22.71 -34.66
CA ASP A 37 13.98 22.64 -35.96
C ASP A 37 12.47 22.83 -35.81
N ILE A 38 12.06 24.07 -35.51
CA ILE A 38 10.65 24.46 -35.36
C ILE A 38 9.81 24.09 -36.59
N ALA A 39 10.38 24.15 -37.80
CA ALA A 39 9.68 23.86 -39.06
C ALA A 39 9.15 22.42 -39.12
N SER A 40 9.82 21.49 -38.43
CA SER A 40 9.45 20.08 -38.33
C SER A 40 8.72 19.72 -37.03
N THR A 41 8.16 20.72 -36.32
CA THR A 41 7.35 20.51 -35.11
C THR A 41 5.86 20.73 -35.37
N LYS A 42 4.99 20.32 -34.43
CA LYS A 42 3.56 20.67 -34.47
C LYS A 42 3.29 22.16 -34.20
N HIS A 43 4.31 22.93 -33.79
CA HIS A 43 4.22 24.38 -33.64
C HIS A 43 4.54 25.14 -34.93
N ASN A 44 4.89 24.43 -36.02
CA ASN A 44 4.82 25.02 -37.35
C ASN A 44 3.34 25.15 -37.76
N PHE A 45 2.83 26.37 -37.84
CA PHE A 45 1.48 26.65 -38.34
C PHE A 45 1.46 27.16 -39.77
N SER A 46 2.59 27.25 -40.47
CA SER A 46 2.60 27.68 -41.87
C SER A 46 2.04 26.58 -42.78
N THR A 47 1.88 26.93 -44.07
CA THR A 47 1.48 25.99 -45.12
C THR A 47 2.39 24.77 -45.25
N SER A 48 3.65 24.83 -44.79
CA SER A 48 4.59 23.70 -44.82
C SER A 48 4.39 22.70 -43.68
N SER A 49 3.48 22.96 -42.75
CA SER A 49 3.22 22.09 -41.61
C SER A 49 2.66 20.73 -42.00
N THR A 50 3.13 19.69 -41.31
CA THR A 50 2.56 18.34 -41.31
C THR A 50 1.48 18.15 -40.24
N GLY A 51 1.21 19.19 -39.44
CA GLY A 51 0.17 19.21 -38.42
C GLY A 51 -1.25 19.31 -38.99
N THR A 52 -2.23 18.96 -38.16
CA THR A 52 -3.66 19.13 -38.50
C THR A 52 -4.07 20.59 -38.50
N VAL A 53 -3.51 21.38 -37.58
CA VAL A 53 -3.69 22.83 -37.52
C VAL A 53 -2.60 23.48 -38.35
N LYS A 54 -2.97 24.20 -39.40
CA LYS A 54 -2.03 24.90 -40.29
C LYS A 54 -2.71 25.99 -41.09
N ALA A 55 -1.92 26.92 -41.61
CA ALA A 55 -2.39 28.01 -42.45
C ALA A 55 -2.75 27.52 -43.84
N THR A 56 -3.74 28.19 -44.42
CA THR A 56 -4.17 27.94 -45.80
C THR A 56 -3.26 28.61 -46.82
N SER A 57 -2.61 29.72 -46.45
CA SER A 57 -1.81 30.55 -47.36
C SER A 57 -0.50 31.09 -46.78
N GLU A 58 -0.40 31.32 -45.48
CA GLU A 58 0.81 31.88 -44.86
C GLU A 58 1.99 30.89 -44.89
N THR A 59 3.16 31.37 -45.31
CA THR A 59 4.38 30.55 -45.49
C THR A 59 5.41 30.78 -44.38
N GLN A 60 5.34 31.91 -43.68
CA GLN A 60 6.26 32.25 -42.59
C GLN A 60 5.99 31.37 -41.38
N VAL A 61 7.04 30.70 -40.88
CA VAL A 61 6.93 29.81 -39.72
C VAL A 61 6.83 30.62 -38.42
N CYS A 62 7.62 31.68 -38.27
CA CYS A 62 7.75 32.41 -37.02
C CYS A 62 6.63 33.43 -36.79
N VAL A 63 5.90 33.86 -37.83
CA VAL A 63 4.93 34.97 -37.74
C VAL A 63 3.80 34.69 -36.73
N PHE A 64 3.47 33.42 -36.47
CA PHE A 64 2.45 33.06 -35.49
C PHE A 64 2.86 33.34 -34.04
N CYS A 65 4.16 33.45 -33.77
CA CYS A 65 4.72 33.55 -32.41
C CYS A 65 5.54 34.82 -32.23
N HIS A 66 6.32 35.22 -33.24
CA HIS A 66 7.31 36.29 -33.15
C HIS A 66 7.08 37.37 -34.19
N THR A 67 7.37 38.61 -33.82
CA THR A 67 7.32 39.78 -34.69
C THR A 67 8.55 40.65 -34.47
N PRO A 68 9.14 41.28 -35.50
CA PRO A 68 10.23 42.22 -35.29
C PRO A 68 9.80 43.55 -34.63
N HIS A 69 8.51 43.91 -34.68
CA HIS A 69 7.98 45.19 -34.16
C HIS A 69 6.55 45.02 -33.65
N HIS A 70 6.05 45.96 -32.83
CA HIS A 70 4.68 45.93 -32.28
C HIS A 70 4.37 44.61 -31.55
N ALA A 71 5.38 44.06 -30.88
CA ALA A 71 5.21 42.93 -29.99
C ALA A 71 4.25 43.28 -28.85
N GLU A 72 3.54 42.27 -28.36
CA GLU A 72 2.76 42.40 -27.15
C GLU A 72 3.65 42.82 -25.97
N ASN A 73 3.18 43.75 -25.15
CA ASN A 73 3.94 44.24 -24.02
C ASN A 73 3.86 43.26 -22.83
N ILE A 74 4.59 42.14 -22.93
CA ILE A 74 4.69 41.14 -21.88
C ILE A 74 6.06 41.29 -21.19
N PRO A 75 6.10 41.50 -19.86
CA PRO A 75 7.36 41.70 -19.14
C PRO A 75 8.34 40.54 -19.36
N ALA A 76 9.58 40.87 -19.75
CA ALA A 76 10.68 39.92 -19.98
C ALA A 76 10.41 38.85 -21.08
N ALA A 77 9.39 39.05 -21.92
CA ALA A 77 9.15 38.18 -23.06
C ALA A 77 10.01 38.57 -24.28
N PRO A 78 10.36 37.60 -25.15
CA PRO A 78 10.82 37.91 -26.50
C PRO A 78 9.72 38.65 -27.27
N LEU A 79 10.07 39.19 -28.44
CA LEU A 79 9.10 39.89 -29.29
C LEU A 79 7.97 38.93 -29.70
N TRP A 80 6.84 39.02 -29.01
CA TRP A 80 5.71 38.10 -29.12
C TRP A 80 4.61 38.69 -29.98
N ASN A 81 4.18 37.97 -31.00
CA ASN A 81 3.26 38.47 -32.02
C ASN A 81 1.79 38.14 -31.74
N ARG A 82 1.41 37.93 -30.48
CA ARG A 82 0.03 37.62 -30.12
C ARG A 82 -0.35 38.39 -28.86
N LYS A 83 -1.62 38.74 -28.75
CA LYS A 83 -2.16 39.32 -27.52
C LYS A 83 -1.97 38.36 -26.34
N ALA A 84 -1.64 38.91 -25.19
CA ALA A 84 -1.61 38.14 -23.95
C ALA A 84 -3.05 37.85 -23.53
N SER A 85 -3.31 36.64 -23.04
CA SER A 85 -4.60 36.35 -22.41
C SER A 85 -4.81 37.26 -21.20
N GLY A 86 -6.02 37.79 -21.08
CA GLY A 86 -6.50 38.53 -19.91
C GLY A 86 -7.20 37.63 -18.88
N ALA A 87 -7.20 36.31 -19.11
CA ALA A 87 -7.86 35.36 -18.22
C ALA A 87 -7.19 35.29 -16.85
N THR A 88 -8.00 35.01 -15.83
CA THR A 88 -7.54 34.56 -14.52
C THR A 88 -7.61 33.05 -14.49
N TYR A 89 -6.60 32.39 -13.94
CA TYR A 89 -6.47 30.95 -13.93
C TYR A 89 -6.77 30.37 -12.55
N THR A 90 -7.29 29.16 -12.51
CA THR A 90 -7.36 28.34 -11.28
C THR A 90 -6.05 27.56 -11.17
N PRO A 91 -5.15 27.87 -10.23
CA PRO A 91 -3.89 27.16 -10.12
C PRO A 91 -4.06 25.79 -9.47
N TYR A 92 -3.07 24.92 -9.68
CA TYR A 92 -2.91 23.69 -8.92
C TYR A 92 -2.78 23.96 -7.41
N THR A 93 -3.48 23.17 -6.60
CA THR A 93 -3.36 23.18 -5.14
C THR A 93 -3.39 21.74 -4.61
N SER A 94 -2.64 21.48 -3.54
CA SER A 94 -2.61 20.18 -2.84
C SER A 94 -2.09 20.40 -1.42
N SER A 95 -2.50 19.57 -0.46
CA SER A 95 -1.89 19.58 0.88
C SER A 95 -0.44 19.07 0.87
N SER A 96 -0.04 18.39 -0.21
CA SER A 96 1.30 17.85 -0.41
C SER A 96 2.24 18.77 -1.20
N ILE A 97 1.84 20.01 -1.48
CA ILE A 97 2.68 20.99 -2.18
C ILE A 97 3.27 21.98 -1.17
N ASN A 98 4.59 22.17 -1.22
CA ASN A 98 5.28 23.12 -0.33
C ASN A 98 5.54 24.49 -1.00
N ALA A 99 5.23 24.62 -2.29
CA ALA A 99 5.33 25.88 -3.02
C ALA A 99 4.14 26.81 -2.65
N ASN A 100 4.43 27.84 -1.85
CA ASN A 100 3.40 28.73 -1.31
C ASN A 100 3.07 29.95 -2.20
N ASP A 101 3.80 30.16 -3.30
CA ASP A 101 3.70 31.35 -4.15
C ASP A 101 3.18 31.07 -5.58
N ILE A 102 2.41 29.98 -5.74
CA ILE A 102 1.78 29.63 -7.02
C ILE A 102 0.75 30.72 -7.40
N SER A 103 0.87 31.25 -8.62
CA SER A 103 0.10 32.42 -9.08
C SER A 103 -1.12 32.04 -9.91
N ALA A 104 -2.28 32.62 -9.58
CA ALA A 104 -3.50 32.59 -10.42
C ALA A 104 -3.38 33.42 -11.71
N THR A 105 -2.31 34.20 -11.84
CA THR A 105 -1.95 34.90 -13.08
C THR A 105 -0.54 34.47 -13.47
N PRO A 106 -0.40 33.38 -14.25
CA PRO A 106 0.90 32.91 -14.71
C PRO A 106 1.71 34.03 -15.38
N GLY A 107 2.98 34.11 -15.01
CA GLY A 107 3.90 35.14 -15.48
C GLY A 107 4.87 34.61 -16.54
N GLY A 108 5.81 35.46 -16.92
CA GLY A 108 6.96 35.08 -17.77
C GLY A 108 6.58 34.35 -19.05
N SER A 109 7.39 33.37 -19.43
CA SER A 109 7.22 32.58 -20.64
C SER A 109 5.95 31.71 -20.65
N SER A 110 5.44 31.29 -19.50
CA SER A 110 4.18 30.53 -19.41
C SER A 110 2.99 31.30 -19.97
N LYS A 111 2.95 32.63 -19.79
CA LYS A 111 1.89 33.48 -20.34
C LYS A 111 1.85 33.45 -21.88
N LEU A 112 3.01 33.23 -22.52
CA LEU A 112 3.10 33.09 -23.97
C LEU A 112 2.45 31.80 -24.44
N CYS A 113 2.78 30.68 -23.79
CA CYS A 113 2.19 29.37 -24.09
C CYS A 113 0.66 29.39 -23.89
N LEU A 114 0.22 29.98 -22.77
CA LEU A 114 -1.20 30.06 -22.44
C LEU A 114 -1.99 30.93 -23.41
N SER A 115 -1.39 31.93 -24.08
CA SER A 115 -2.06 32.70 -25.15
C SER A 115 -2.55 31.87 -26.35
N CYS A 116 -2.17 30.59 -26.42
CA CYS A 116 -2.69 29.59 -27.34
C CYS A 116 -3.41 28.45 -26.62
N HIS A 117 -2.79 27.91 -25.56
CA HIS A 117 -3.21 26.68 -24.89
C HIS A 117 -4.39 26.86 -23.93
N ASP A 118 -4.68 28.09 -23.48
CA ASP A 118 -5.87 28.36 -22.68
C ASP A 118 -7.17 28.37 -23.51
N GLY A 119 -7.04 28.35 -24.84
CA GLY A 119 -8.17 28.31 -25.77
C GLY A 119 -9.04 29.56 -25.77
N THR A 120 -8.57 30.70 -25.27
CA THR A 120 -9.32 31.97 -25.21
C THR A 120 -9.11 32.84 -26.44
N ILE A 121 -8.01 32.66 -27.17
CA ILE A 121 -7.63 33.46 -28.34
C ILE A 121 -7.47 32.56 -29.56
N ALA A 122 -7.96 33.01 -30.72
CA ALA A 122 -7.77 32.31 -31.98
C ALA A 122 -6.27 32.12 -32.30
N LEU A 123 -5.88 30.93 -32.74
CA LEU A 123 -4.49 30.59 -33.07
C LEU A 123 -3.94 31.43 -34.24
N GLY A 124 -4.80 31.88 -35.15
CA GLY A 124 -4.43 32.72 -36.29
C GLY A 124 -4.33 34.22 -35.96
N SER A 125 -4.80 34.66 -34.80
CA SER A 125 -4.79 36.08 -34.42
C SER A 125 -3.39 36.53 -34.01
N VAL A 126 -2.79 37.41 -34.81
CA VAL A 126 -1.45 37.95 -34.61
C VAL A 126 -1.46 39.48 -34.57
N ASN A 127 -0.53 40.07 -33.83
CA ASN A 127 -0.45 41.51 -33.66
C ASN A 127 -0.02 42.22 -34.95
N VAL A 128 0.91 41.64 -35.72
CA VAL A 128 1.35 42.15 -37.01
C VAL A 128 1.66 41.02 -37.99
N ALA A 129 1.21 41.13 -39.24
CA ALA A 129 1.69 40.31 -40.34
C ALA A 129 1.67 41.12 -41.64
N ASN A 130 2.70 40.97 -42.49
CA ASN A 130 2.80 41.65 -43.78
C ASN A 130 2.56 43.18 -43.70
N ALA A 131 3.17 43.81 -42.69
CA ALA A 131 3.03 45.24 -42.35
C ALA A 131 1.60 45.72 -42.04
N GLN A 132 0.67 44.79 -41.77
CA GLN A 132 -0.68 45.07 -41.28
C GLN A 132 -0.78 44.73 -39.79
N ALA A 133 -1.54 45.51 -39.03
CA ALA A 133 -1.77 45.29 -37.60
C ALA A 133 -3.07 44.52 -37.35
N ASN A 134 -3.13 43.76 -36.25
CA ASN A 134 -4.27 42.95 -35.81
C ASN A 134 -4.79 42.00 -36.90
N VAL A 135 -3.88 41.21 -37.46
CA VAL A 135 -4.20 40.30 -38.56
C VAL A 135 -4.72 38.98 -38.01
N THR A 136 -5.72 38.41 -38.65
CA THR A 136 -6.11 37.01 -38.44
C THR A 136 -5.69 36.21 -39.65
N ILE A 137 -4.71 35.32 -39.47
CA ILE A 137 -4.28 34.37 -40.49
C ILE A 137 -5.23 33.18 -40.46
N ASP A 138 -5.79 32.82 -41.61
CA ASP A 138 -6.72 31.69 -41.70
C ASP A 138 -6.00 30.37 -41.46
N LEU A 139 -6.46 29.65 -40.43
CA LEU A 139 -5.97 28.31 -40.06
C LEU A 139 -7.08 27.28 -40.26
N GLN A 140 -6.76 26.18 -40.93
CA GLN A 140 -7.61 24.99 -40.98
C GLN A 140 -7.35 24.08 -39.76
N GLY A 141 -8.31 23.21 -39.44
CA GLY A 141 -8.18 22.20 -38.39
C GLY A 141 -8.22 22.74 -36.95
N THR A 142 -8.59 24.01 -36.78
CA THR A 142 -8.80 24.68 -35.49
C THR A 142 -10.13 24.28 -34.84
N GLY A 143 -10.28 24.57 -33.54
CA GLY A 143 -11.55 24.47 -32.84
C GLY A 143 -12.49 25.63 -33.20
N ALA A 144 -13.71 25.60 -32.64
CA ALA A 144 -14.68 26.68 -32.82
C ALA A 144 -14.08 28.05 -32.43
N GLY A 145 -14.27 29.07 -33.27
CA GLY A 145 -13.66 30.39 -33.08
C GLY A 145 -12.18 30.48 -33.44
N GLY A 146 -11.61 29.46 -34.09
CA GLY A 146 -10.21 29.46 -34.52
C GLY A 146 -9.21 29.13 -33.41
N VAL A 147 -9.70 28.70 -32.24
CA VAL A 147 -8.87 28.37 -31.07
C VAL A 147 -8.23 26.99 -31.19
N ILE A 148 -7.41 26.62 -30.23
CA ILE A 148 -6.81 25.29 -30.18
C ILE A 148 -7.90 24.19 -30.09
N PRO A 149 -7.83 23.11 -30.89
CA PRO A 149 -8.87 22.08 -30.85
C PRO A 149 -8.79 21.25 -29.57
N SER A 150 -9.96 20.88 -29.05
CA SER A 150 -10.17 20.12 -27.80
C SER A 150 -9.64 18.68 -27.78
N GLY A 151 -9.16 18.14 -28.90
CA GLY A 151 -8.62 16.78 -28.95
C GLY A 151 -9.63 15.74 -28.47
N SER A 152 -9.23 14.90 -27.50
CA SER A 152 -10.08 13.87 -26.89
C SER A 152 -11.06 14.39 -25.82
N GLY A 153 -11.12 15.71 -25.61
CA GLY A 153 -12.04 16.38 -24.69
C GLY A 153 -11.30 17.26 -23.69
N ASP A 154 -11.88 18.43 -23.39
CA ASP A 154 -11.26 19.47 -22.55
C ASP A 154 -10.92 19.00 -21.12
N SER A 155 -11.57 17.93 -20.63
CA SER A 155 -11.35 17.38 -19.28
C SER A 155 -10.61 16.04 -19.26
N SER A 156 -10.15 15.51 -20.40
CA SER A 156 -9.66 14.13 -20.54
C SER A 156 -8.20 13.90 -20.14
N GLY A 157 -7.43 14.97 -19.87
CA GLY A 157 -5.95 14.93 -19.78
C GLY A 157 -5.24 14.65 -21.12
N PHE A 158 -5.91 13.96 -22.05
CA PHE A 158 -5.47 13.75 -23.44
C PHE A 158 -5.87 14.91 -24.37
N THR A 159 -5.71 16.14 -23.89
CA THR A 159 -6.01 17.37 -24.64
C THR A 159 -4.78 18.25 -24.78
N ARG A 160 -4.79 19.10 -25.80
CA ARG A 160 -3.82 20.19 -25.99
C ARG A 160 -4.37 21.56 -25.56
N LYS A 161 -5.65 21.61 -25.18
CA LYS A 161 -6.34 22.79 -24.67
C LYS A 161 -6.42 22.67 -23.15
N LEU A 162 -5.51 23.34 -22.45
CA LEU A 162 -5.46 23.34 -20.99
C LEU A 162 -6.63 24.16 -20.40
N GLY A 163 -7.05 25.21 -21.11
CA GLY A 163 -8.09 26.09 -20.59
C GLY A 163 -7.54 27.08 -19.56
N VAL A 164 -8.45 27.62 -18.75
CA VAL A 164 -8.13 28.54 -17.66
C VAL A 164 -8.14 27.84 -16.29
N ASP A 165 -8.58 26.59 -16.24
CA ASP A 165 -8.47 25.75 -15.05
C ASP A 165 -7.21 24.91 -15.17
N LEU A 166 -6.19 25.23 -14.37
CA LEU A 166 -4.90 24.54 -14.32
C LEU A 166 -4.80 23.65 -13.07
N SER A 167 -5.92 23.34 -12.42
CA SER A 167 -5.93 22.54 -11.18
C SER A 167 -5.51 21.08 -11.38
N ASN A 168 -5.55 20.60 -12.62
CA ASN A 168 -5.10 19.27 -13.07
C ASN A 168 -3.74 19.30 -13.80
N ASP A 169 -3.07 20.45 -13.81
CA ASP A 169 -1.79 20.64 -14.49
C ASP A 169 -0.62 20.75 -13.50
N HIS A 170 0.56 20.32 -13.92
CA HIS A 170 1.77 20.52 -13.14
C HIS A 170 1.98 22.01 -12.85
N PRO A 171 2.21 22.40 -11.58
CA PRO A 171 2.30 23.80 -11.21
C PRO A 171 3.44 24.51 -11.95
N ILE A 172 3.22 25.78 -12.22
CA ILE A 172 4.14 26.71 -12.88
C ILE A 172 4.06 28.08 -12.20
N SER A 173 4.97 29.00 -12.53
CA SER A 173 5.02 30.37 -12.01
C SER A 173 5.23 30.48 -10.49
N PHE A 174 5.75 29.44 -9.85
CA PHE A 174 6.17 29.42 -8.44
C PHE A 174 7.70 29.44 -8.33
N THR A 175 8.22 29.88 -7.19
CA THR A 175 9.67 29.99 -6.94
C THR A 175 10.28 28.63 -6.60
N TYR A 176 11.33 28.22 -7.32
CA TYR A 176 12.12 27.02 -7.05
C TYR A 176 13.52 27.41 -6.60
N ASN A 177 13.77 27.26 -5.30
CA ASN A 177 15.01 27.61 -4.62
C ASN A 177 15.35 26.59 -3.52
N SER A 178 16.49 26.77 -2.84
CA SER A 178 16.95 25.89 -1.76
C SER A 178 15.98 25.77 -0.59
N ASN A 179 15.21 26.83 -0.29
CA ASN A 179 14.21 26.80 0.78
C ASN A 179 13.06 25.85 0.42
N LEU A 180 12.55 25.92 -0.83
CA LEU A 180 11.54 24.98 -1.29
C LEU A 180 12.09 23.55 -1.31
N ALA A 181 13.32 23.36 -1.82
CA ALA A 181 13.94 22.04 -1.88
C ALA A 181 14.08 21.40 -0.49
N THR A 182 14.50 22.20 0.50
CA THR A 182 14.60 21.77 1.90
C THR A 182 13.24 21.47 2.53
N ALA A 183 12.21 22.28 2.23
CA ALA A 183 10.87 22.10 2.78
C ALA A 183 10.16 20.86 2.23
N ASP A 184 10.38 20.52 0.96
CA ASP A 184 9.85 19.30 0.33
C ASP A 184 10.62 18.04 0.76
N GLY A 185 11.96 18.14 0.87
CA GLY A 185 12.85 17.07 1.30
C GLY A 185 13.21 16.04 0.21
N GLU A 186 12.49 16.00 -0.91
CA GLU A 186 12.80 15.14 -2.05
C GLU A 186 12.99 15.90 -3.38
N LEU A 187 12.97 17.22 -3.36
CA LEU A 187 13.39 18.07 -4.47
C LEU A 187 14.91 18.22 -4.52
N ARG A 188 15.45 18.36 -5.73
CA ARG A 188 16.85 18.71 -5.94
C ARG A 188 17.07 20.20 -5.69
N ASP A 189 18.18 20.58 -5.06
CA ASP A 189 18.43 21.99 -4.76
C ASP A 189 19.07 22.71 -5.97
N PRO A 190 18.41 23.71 -6.56
CA PRO A 190 18.96 24.46 -7.70
C PRO A 190 20.23 25.24 -7.37
N ALA A 191 20.59 25.43 -6.10
CA ALA A 191 21.86 26.04 -5.72
C ALA A 191 23.06 25.10 -5.87
N VAL A 192 22.83 23.78 -5.94
CA VAL A 192 23.89 22.77 -6.08
C VAL A 192 23.84 21.98 -7.39
N GLU A 193 22.69 21.95 -8.06
CA GLU A 193 22.52 21.32 -9.38
C GLU A 193 22.74 22.33 -10.51
N ASP A 194 23.88 22.25 -11.19
CA ASP A 194 24.28 23.19 -12.25
C ASP A 194 23.35 23.20 -13.48
N PHE A 195 22.62 22.11 -13.70
CA PHE A 195 21.67 21.96 -14.79
C PHE A 195 20.29 22.58 -14.50
N ILE A 196 20.05 23.08 -13.28
CA ILE A 196 18.83 23.81 -12.89
C ILE A 196 19.22 25.25 -12.57
N GLY A 197 18.63 26.23 -13.25
CA GLY A 197 18.91 27.62 -12.91
C GLY A 197 18.40 28.65 -13.89
N ASN A 198 18.59 29.94 -13.57
CA ASN A 198 18.11 31.03 -14.41
C ASN A 198 18.77 31.03 -15.79
N ARG A 199 17.93 31.00 -16.83
CA ARG A 199 18.39 31.22 -18.20
C ARG A 199 18.77 32.68 -18.38
N THR A 200 20.04 32.92 -18.70
CA THR A 200 20.59 34.26 -18.96
C THR A 200 21.55 34.20 -20.15
N VAL A 201 22.01 35.35 -20.63
CA VAL A 201 23.00 35.38 -21.71
C VAL A 201 24.27 34.68 -21.24
N GLY A 202 24.70 33.64 -21.97
CA GLY A 202 25.86 32.83 -21.62
C GLY A 202 25.59 31.68 -20.64
N ASN A 203 24.36 31.55 -20.11
CA ASN A 203 23.96 30.42 -19.27
C ASN A 203 22.66 29.78 -19.78
N THR A 204 22.74 28.53 -20.22
CA THR A 204 21.59 27.74 -20.72
C THR A 204 21.47 26.42 -19.98
N PRO A 205 20.94 26.41 -18.75
CA PRO A 205 20.71 25.19 -17.99
C PRO A 205 19.75 24.25 -18.72
N LEU A 206 19.83 22.95 -18.44
CA LEU A 206 18.95 21.94 -19.03
C LEU A 206 17.49 22.15 -18.57
N VAL A 207 17.32 22.54 -17.31
CA VAL A 207 16.05 22.97 -16.70
C VAL A 207 16.13 24.47 -16.43
N PRO A 208 15.80 25.31 -17.43
CA PRO A 208 15.89 26.76 -17.28
C PRO A 208 14.76 27.30 -16.39
N LEU A 209 15.13 28.07 -15.38
CA LEU A 209 14.24 28.91 -14.58
C LEU A 209 14.16 30.31 -15.17
N GLU A 210 13.09 31.03 -14.86
CA GLU A 210 12.92 32.45 -15.17
C GLU A 210 12.67 33.24 -13.88
N LYS A 211 13.68 33.99 -13.43
CA LYS A 211 13.65 34.72 -12.14
C LYS A 211 13.35 33.78 -10.98
N ASP A 212 14.10 32.67 -10.94
CA ASP A 212 13.97 31.56 -9.97
C ASP A 212 12.62 30.84 -10.03
N LYS A 213 11.82 31.06 -11.07
CA LYS A 213 10.52 30.39 -11.22
C LYS A 213 10.53 29.28 -12.25
N VAL A 214 9.85 28.19 -11.93
CA VAL A 214 9.50 27.14 -12.90
C VAL A 214 8.47 27.70 -13.86
N GLN A 215 8.69 27.53 -15.16
CA GLN A 215 7.76 27.94 -16.22
C GLN A 215 7.50 26.77 -17.17
N CYS A 216 6.54 26.93 -18.10
CA CYS A 216 6.33 25.96 -19.18
C CYS A 216 7.64 25.71 -19.95
N THR A 217 8.46 26.74 -20.11
CA THR A 217 9.76 26.62 -20.79
C THR A 217 10.84 25.91 -19.99
N SER A 218 10.65 25.64 -18.69
CA SER A 218 11.56 24.79 -17.91
C SER A 218 11.53 23.34 -18.42
N CYS A 219 10.37 22.89 -18.91
CA CYS A 219 10.18 21.54 -19.44
C CYS A 219 10.11 21.51 -20.97
N HIS A 220 9.44 22.49 -21.58
CA HIS A 220 9.20 22.52 -23.03
C HIS A 220 10.10 23.52 -23.78
N ASP A 221 10.45 23.17 -25.01
CA ASP A 221 10.97 24.09 -26.00
C ASP A 221 10.23 23.87 -27.33
N PRO A 222 9.36 24.79 -27.77
CA PRO A 222 8.59 24.57 -28.99
C PRO A 222 9.49 24.44 -30.23
N HIS A 223 10.76 24.87 -30.16
CA HIS A 223 11.70 24.82 -31.28
C HIS A 223 12.43 23.48 -31.41
N ILE A 224 12.27 22.56 -30.46
CA ILE A 224 13.04 21.30 -30.49
C ILE A 224 12.18 20.11 -30.88
N ARG A 225 12.82 19.15 -31.55
CA ARG A 225 12.32 17.80 -31.76
C ARG A 225 13.40 16.77 -31.45
N ASP A 226 13.02 15.50 -31.46
CA ASP A 226 14.00 14.42 -31.43
C ASP A 226 14.74 14.33 -32.78
N SER A 227 15.97 13.84 -32.71
CA SER A 227 16.76 13.46 -33.89
C SER A 227 16.05 12.39 -34.72
N ASP A 228 15.35 11.46 -34.06
CA ASP A 228 14.45 10.50 -34.69
C ASP A 228 13.06 11.12 -34.87
N PRO A 229 12.61 11.43 -36.10
CA PRO A 229 11.32 12.06 -36.35
C PRO A 229 10.12 11.17 -35.96
N ALA A 230 10.32 9.87 -35.72
CA ALA A 230 9.27 8.98 -35.22
C ALA A 230 9.05 9.13 -33.70
N LYS A 231 10.03 9.66 -32.95
CA LYS A 231 9.91 9.82 -31.50
C LYS A 231 9.11 11.07 -31.14
N ASN A 232 8.02 10.86 -30.41
CA ASN A 232 7.22 11.94 -29.86
C ASN A 232 7.73 12.39 -28.48
N VAL A 233 8.57 13.42 -28.49
CA VAL A 233 9.16 13.99 -27.26
C VAL A 233 8.30 15.08 -26.63
N LYS A 234 7.12 15.41 -27.18
CA LYS A 234 6.23 16.44 -26.63
C LYS A 234 6.94 17.79 -26.36
N PHE A 235 7.91 18.15 -27.20
CA PHE A 235 8.76 19.35 -27.04
C PHE A 235 9.60 19.37 -25.75
N LEU A 236 9.77 18.24 -25.06
CA LEU A 236 10.49 18.18 -23.79
C LEU A 236 11.99 18.37 -24.00
N ARG A 237 12.62 19.20 -23.16
CA ARG A 237 14.07 19.45 -23.14
C ARG A 237 14.88 18.21 -22.81
N LEU A 238 14.33 17.35 -21.95
CA LEU A 238 14.95 16.13 -21.44
C LEU A 238 14.12 14.90 -21.83
N ASN A 239 14.51 13.71 -21.38
CA ASN A 239 13.85 12.47 -21.79
C ASN A 239 12.42 12.41 -21.27
N ARG A 240 11.50 12.01 -22.15
CA ARG A 240 10.09 11.78 -21.81
C ARG A 240 9.90 10.50 -21.00
N PHE A 241 10.73 9.50 -21.26
CA PHE A 241 10.72 8.18 -20.64
C PHE A 241 12.08 7.91 -20.00
N GLN A 242 12.17 6.86 -19.19
CA GLN A 242 13.45 6.35 -18.74
C GLN A 242 14.12 5.57 -19.89
N GLU A 243 15.28 6.06 -20.33
CA GLU A 243 16.03 5.52 -21.49
C GLU A 243 17.16 4.57 -21.07
N GLY A 244 17.51 4.50 -19.78
CA GLY A 244 18.52 3.58 -19.24
C GLY A 244 18.20 3.10 -17.83
N LEU A 245 18.99 2.17 -17.29
CA LEU A 245 18.77 1.67 -15.93
C LEU A 245 18.82 2.82 -14.91
N PRO A 246 17.78 3.00 -14.06
CA PRO A 246 17.82 4.00 -13.01
C PRO A 246 19.00 3.71 -12.09
N SER A 247 19.97 4.64 -12.02
CA SER A 247 21.16 4.49 -11.18
C SER A 247 20.93 4.92 -9.73
N GLY A 248 19.88 5.72 -9.51
CA GLY A 248 19.50 6.21 -8.20
C GLY A 248 20.50 7.18 -7.59
N GLY A 249 21.18 8.02 -8.37
CA GLY A 249 22.15 8.99 -7.85
C GLY A 249 21.94 10.39 -8.41
N ASN A 250 23.04 11.00 -8.86
CA ASN A 250 22.98 12.26 -9.61
C ASN A 250 22.14 12.08 -10.88
N PHE A 251 21.40 13.12 -11.25
CA PHE A 251 20.58 13.10 -12.46
C PHE A 251 21.44 12.90 -13.71
N ASN A 252 21.04 11.96 -14.55
CA ASN A 252 21.68 11.71 -15.83
C ASN A 252 20.75 12.06 -16.98
N ALA A 253 20.99 13.20 -17.64
CA ALA A 253 20.20 13.67 -18.77
C ALA A 253 20.15 12.70 -19.98
N GLY A 254 21.10 11.76 -20.09
CA GLY A 254 21.13 10.77 -21.15
C GLY A 254 20.22 9.56 -20.91
N THR A 255 19.86 9.28 -19.65
CA THR A 255 19.09 8.07 -19.28
C THR A 255 17.81 8.36 -18.52
N ASP A 256 17.82 9.39 -17.68
CA ASP A 256 16.76 9.62 -16.71
C ASP A 256 15.61 10.41 -17.31
N ILE A 257 14.40 10.02 -16.92
CA ILE A 257 13.18 10.77 -17.22
C ILE A 257 13.26 12.19 -16.62
N ILE A 258 12.71 13.18 -17.34
CA ILE A 258 12.74 14.59 -16.94
C ILE A 258 12.28 14.86 -15.50
N CYS A 259 11.32 14.08 -14.98
CA CYS A 259 10.81 14.23 -13.62
C CYS A 259 11.94 14.15 -12.57
N LEU A 260 12.92 13.25 -12.79
CA LEU A 260 14.04 13.03 -11.88
C LEU A 260 15.07 14.17 -11.91
N SER A 261 14.97 15.09 -12.86
CA SER A 261 15.79 16.32 -12.88
C SER A 261 15.40 17.28 -11.75
N CYS A 262 14.19 17.17 -11.21
CA CYS A 262 13.73 18.01 -10.10
C CYS A 262 13.36 17.19 -8.87
N HIS A 263 12.78 15.99 -9.05
CA HIS A 263 12.36 15.12 -7.96
C HIS A 263 13.37 13.99 -7.75
N ASN A 264 14.19 14.08 -6.70
CA ASN A 264 15.22 13.09 -6.39
C ASN A 264 14.65 11.77 -5.88
N LYS A 265 13.50 11.78 -5.19
CA LYS A 265 12.78 10.58 -4.69
C LYS A 265 13.69 9.59 -3.95
N LEU A 266 14.52 10.13 -3.05
CA LEU A 266 15.53 9.40 -2.28
C LEU A 266 16.49 8.54 -3.15
N ALA A 267 16.67 8.96 -4.40
CA ALA A 267 17.67 8.47 -5.34
C ALA A 267 17.67 6.93 -5.47
N GLN A 268 18.54 6.22 -4.75
CA GLN A 268 18.62 4.77 -4.79
C GLN A 268 17.31 4.09 -4.41
N VAL A 269 16.53 4.67 -3.50
CA VAL A 269 15.24 4.11 -3.07
C VAL A 269 14.29 4.02 -4.26
N TRP A 270 14.06 5.13 -4.99
CA TRP A 270 13.25 5.09 -6.22
C TRP A 270 13.80 4.07 -7.23
N SER A 271 15.11 4.11 -7.51
CA SER A 271 15.71 3.23 -8.53
C SER A 271 15.57 1.74 -8.22
N SER A 272 15.50 1.38 -6.93
CA SER A 272 15.32 0.00 -6.46
C SER A 272 13.86 -0.41 -6.31
N SER A 273 12.92 0.54 -6.38
CA SER A 273 11.49 0.29 -6.21
C SER A 273 10.95 -0.68 -7.28
N ALA A 274 9.88 -1.39 -6.95
CA ALA A 274 9.26 -2.35 -7.86
C ALA A 274 8.87 -1.71 -9.20
N HIS A 275 8.43 -0.44 -9.18
CA HIS A 275 7.96 0.28 -10.36
C HIS A 275 9.09 0.88 -11.23
N ALA A 276 10.31 1.00 -10.70
CA ALA A 276 11.48 1.45 -11.45
C ALA A 276 12.41 0.29 -11.86
N ASN A 277 12.26 -0.87 -11.23
CA ASN A 277 13.14 -2.01 -11.43
C ASN A 277 12.77 -2.80 -12.70
N PRO A 278 13.68 -2.91 -13.69
CA PRO A 278 13.40 -3.58 -14.96
C PRO A 278 13.27 -5.11 -14.88
N VAL A 279 13.59 -5.72 -13.73
CA VAL A 279 13.37 -7.16 -13.48
C VAL A 279 11.98 -7.40 -12.86
N VAL A 280 11.35 -6.35 -12.33
CA VAL A 280 10.05 -6.42 -11.65
C VAL A 280 8.95 -5.83 -12.52
N ALA A 281 9.10 -4.58 -12.97
CA ALA A 281 8.13 -3.87 -13.78
C ALA A 281 8.43 -4.00 -15.29
N ASN A 282 8.64 -5.24 -15.75
CA ASN A 282 9.00 -5.53 -17.14
C ASN A 282 7.78 -5.75 -18.06
N GLU A 283 6.57 -5.68 -17.53
CA GLU A 283 5.34 -5.78 -18.29
C GLU A 283 5.27 -4.66 -19.32
N SER A 284 4.75 -4.98 -20.51
CA SER A 284 4.65 -4.03 -21.62
C SER A 284 3.23 -3.53 -21.80
N TYR A 285 3.11 -2.26 -22.17
CA TYR A 285 1.83 -1.65 -22.52
C TYR A 285 1.20 -2.32 -23.75
N SER A 286 -0.13 -2.48 -23.70
CA SER A 286 -0.92 -2.88 -24.86
C SER A 286 -0.87 -1.82 -25.95
N VAL A 287 -1.01 -2.22 -27.22
CA VAL A 287 -0.97 -1.29 -28.36
C VAL A 287 -2.02 -0.19 -28.21
N THR A 288 -3.24 -0.56 -27.80
CA THR A 288 -4.34 0.39 -27.59
C THR A 288 -4.00 1.40 -26.48
N ALA A 289 -3.52 0.91 -25.33
CA ALA A 289 -3.19 1.78 -24.20
C ALA A 289 -1.98 2.68 -24.48
N ALA A 290 -0.97 2.16 -25.19
CA ALA A 290 0.19 2.91 -25.63
C ALA A 290 -0.21 4.02 -26.62
N ASN A 291 -1.05 3.71 -27.62
CA ASN A 291 -1.54 4.69 -28.58
C ASN A 291 -2.33 5.82 -27.91
N GLN A 292 -3.22 5.49 -26.96
CA GLN A 292 -3.99 6.49 -26.20
C GLN A 292 -3.08 7.46 -25.43
N ARG A 293 -1.99 6.95 -24.84
CA ARG A 293 -1.02 7.73 -24.06
C ARG A 293 0.09 8.37 -24.91
N GLU A 294 0.06 8.12 -26.22
CA GLU A 294 1.15 8.43 -27.15
C GLU A 294 2.51 7.91 -26.65
N PHE A 295 2.51 6.72 -26.06
CA PHE A 295 3.70 5.97 -25.68
C PHE A 295 4.20 5.14 -26.86
N PRO A 296 5.51 4.84 -26.94
CA PRO A 296 6.01 3.82 -27.85
C PRO A 296 5.29 2.49 -27.66
N VAL A 297 5.06 1.78 -28.77
CA VAL A 297 4.51 0.43 -28.73
C VAL A 297 5.45 -0.48 -27.94
N ASN A 298 4.89 -1.35 -27.09
CA ASN A 298 5.62 -2.26 -26.20
C ASN A 298 6.54 -1.56 -25.18
N LEU A 299 6.33 -0.28 -24.88
CA LEU A 299 7.04 0.38 -23.78
C LEU A 299 6.80 -0.41 -22.49
N PRO A 300 7.85 -0.84 -21.76
CA PRO A 300 7.70 -1.50 -20.48
C PRO A 300 7.38 -0.51 -19.36
N VAL A 301 6.72 -0.99 -18.31
CA VAL A 301 6.30 -0.19 -17.15
C VAL A 301 7.47 0.55 -16.52
N TRP A 302 8.62 -0.10 -16.31
CA TRP A 302 9.80 0.57 -15.73
C TRP A 302 10.32 1.74 -16.59
N GLN A 303 10.13 1.72 -17.92
CA GLN A 303 10.51 2.83 -18.80
C GLN A 303 9.49 3.96 -18.81
N ALA A 304 8.20 3.64 -18.69
CA ALA A 304 7.16 4.63 -18.45
C ALA A 304 7.36 5.35 -17.09
N ALA A 305 7.98 4.66 -16.12
CA ALA A 305 8.45 5.23 -14.85
C ALA A 305 7.36 6.05 -14.14
N CYS A 306 7.61 7.34 -13.91
CA CYS A 306 6.67 8.25 -13.23
C CYS A 306 5.33 8.36 -13.97
N LEU A 307 5.34 8.21 -15.31
CA LEU A 307 4.15 8.40 -16.15
C LEU A 307 3.13 7.26 -16.07
N ASN A 308 3.48 6.15 -15.39
CA ASN A 308 2.52 5.09 -15.07
C ASN A 308 1.40 5.62 -14.17
N CYS A 309 1.78 6.41 -13.15
CA CYS A 309 0.86 6.89 -12.13
C CYS A 309 0.59 8.39 -12.24
N HIS A 310 1.50 9.18 -12.81
CA HIS A 310 1.34 10.62 -12.94
C HIS A 310 1.10 11.05 -14.39
N ASP A 311 0.28 12.09 -14.54
CA ASP A 311 0.17 12.85 -15.78
C ASP A 311 0.31 14.34 -15.47
N THR A 312 1.24 15.03 -16.13
CA THR A 312 1.48 16.46 -15.89
C THR A 312 0.30 17.31 -16.33
N HIS A 313 -0.60 16.76 -17.15
CA HIS A 313 -1.85 17.38 -17.57
C HIS A 313 -2.95 16.33 -17.41
N THR A 314 -3.32 16.01 -16.17
CA THR A 314 -4.19 14.85 -15.89
C THR A 314 -5.67 15.13 -16.20
N VAL A 315 -6.52 14.12 -16.07
CA VAL A 315 -7.98 14.25 -16.14
C VAL A 315 -8.49 15.24 -15.07
N GLN A 316 -9.42 16.12 -15.44
CA GLN A 316 -10.01 17.06 -14.48
C GLN A 316 -10.72 16.30 -13.35
N GLY A 317 -10.58 16.77 -12.12
CA GLY A 317 -11.13 16.10 -10.92
C GLY A 317 -10.16 15.13 -10.24
N SER A 318 -9.07 14.73 -10.92
CA SER A 318 -7.99 13.97 -10.28
C SER A 318 -7.18 14.85 -9.31
N ARG A 319 -6.70 14.26 -8.22
CA ARG A 319 -5.80 14.90 -7.25
C ARG A 319 -4.38 14.39 -7.43
N ARG A 320 -3.39 15.17 -6.97
CA ARG A 320 -1.95 14.78 -6.97
C ARG A 320 -1.40 14.42 -8.36
N LEU A 321 -2.03 14.98 -9.40
CA LEU A 321 -1.70 14.72 -10.80
C LEU A 321 -1.74 13.22 -11.14
N LEU A 322 -2.61 12.45 -10.47
CA LEU A 322 -2.74 11.03 -10.72
C LEU A 322 -3.39 10.79 -12.07
N ARG A 323 -2.75 9.96 -12.91
CA ARG A 323 -3.24 9.55 -14.22
C ARG A 323 -4.52 8.75 -14.04
N GLU A 324 -5.59 9.18 -14.70
CA GLU A 324 -6.88 8.45 -14.69
C GLU A 324 -7.43 8.22 -13.25
N GLY A 325 -7.02 9.06 -12.28
CA GLY A 325 -7.38 8.96 -10.87
C GLY A 325 -8.77 9.53 -10.54
N THR A 326 -9.78 9.19 -11.33
CA THR A 326 -11.17 9.62 -11.11
C THR A 326 -12.17 8.49 -11.24
N ASP A 327 -13.34 8.62 -10.60
CA ASP A 327 -14.45 7.67 -10.66
C ASP A 327 -15.20 7.64 -12.01
N SER A 328 -14.74 8.43 -13.00
CA SER A 328 -15.35 8.49 -14.33
C SER A 328 -15.35 7.12 -15.01
N LEU A 329 -16.50 6.77 -15.59
CA LEU A 329 -16.71 5.52 -16.34
C LEU A 329 -16.36 5.64 -17.82
N SER A 330 -15.99 6.84 -18.29
CA SER A 330 -15.62 7.05 -19.70
C SER A 330 -14.22 6.49 -19.98
N SER A 331 -13.96 6.14 -21.24
CA SER A 331 -12.63 5.74 -21.72
C SER A 331 -12.28 6.55 -22.98
N PRO A 332 -11.25 7.42 -22.94
CA PRO A 332 -10.48 7.82 -21.76
C PRO A 332 -11.37 8.48 -20.69
N LYS A 333 -10.90 8.49 -19.43
CA LYS A 333 -11.62 9.18 -18.34
C LYS A 333 -11.74 10.66 -18.65
N THR A 334 -12.93 11.22 -18.42
CA THR A 334 -13.24 12.65 -18.58
C THR A 334 -14.03 13.12 -17.36
N GLY A 335 -13.46 14.07 -16.62
CA GLY A 335 -14.03 14.53 -15.35
C GLY A 335 -14.11 13.42 -14.29
N GLY A 336 -15.13 13.50 -13.43
CA GLY A 336 -15.34 12.61 -12.29
C GLY A 336 -14.80 13.21 -10.99
N ASN A 337 -15.11 12.56 -9.88
CA ASN A 337 -14.51 12.86 -8.58
C ASN A 337 -13.19 12.11 -8.43
N ALA A 338 -12.32 12.60 -7.55
CA ALA A 338 -11.05 11.96 -7.26
C ALA A 338 -11.26 10.53 -6.73
N ALA A 339 -10.49 9.60 -7.30
CA ALA A 339 -10.51 8.17 -6.98
C ALA A 339 -9.11 7.60 -7.24
N GLN A 340 -8.26 7.60 -6.20
CA GLN A 340 -6.86 7.22 -6.31
C GLN A 340 -6.67 5.77 -6.76
N GLU A 341 -7.54 4.88 -6.28
CA GLU A 341 -7.52 3.46 -6.57
C GLU A 341 -7.63 3.17 -8.07
N GLN A 342 -8.28 4.05 -8.83
CA GLN A 342 -8.45 3.90 -10.28
C GLN A 342 -7.10 3.95 -11.02
N THR A 343 -6.14 4.75 -10.55
CA THR A 343 -4.78 4.77 -11.09
C THR A 343 -4.06 3.44 -10.85
N CYS A 344 -4.28 2.82 -9.69
CA CYS A 344 -3.70 1.52 -9.36
C CYS A 344 -4.34 0.41 -10.22
N TYR A 345 -5.67 0.42 -10.34
CA TYR A 345 -6.45 -0.57 -11.07
C TYR A 345 -6.17 -0.57 -12.58
N SER A 346 -5.60 0.50 -13.13
CA SER A 346 -5.11 0.51 -14.52
C SER A 346 -4.16 -0.67 -14.79
N CYS A 347 -3.31 -1.04 -13.82
CA CYS A 347 -2.35 -2.14 -13.95
C CYS A 347 -2.66 -3.32 -13.01
N HIS A 348 -3.00 -3.05 -11.74
CA HIS A 348 -3.26 -4.06 -10.71
C HIS A 348 -4.69 -4.61 -10.76
N SER A 349 -5.05 -5.16 -11.92
CA SER A 349 -6.35 -5.74 -12.20
C SER A 349 -6.26 -6.79 -13.31
N LEU A 350 -7.28 -7.64 -13.42
CA LEU A 350 -7.41 -8.56 -14.56
C LEU A 350 -7.92 -7.88 -15.83
N ASP A 351 -8.58 -6.72 -15.71
CA ASP A 351 -9.42 -6.13 -16.76
C ASP A 351 -9.05 -4.67 -17.13
N GLY A 352 -7.92 -4.15 -16.65
CA GLY A 352 -7.50 -2.77 -16.91
C GLY A 352 -7.19 -2.47 -18.38
N GLY A 353 -6.79 -3.49 -19.16
CA GLY A 353 -6.50 -3.37 -20.60
C GLY A 353 -5.25 -2.54 -20.94
N VAL A 354 -4.44 -2.20 -19.93
CA VAL A 354 -3.23 -1.38 -20.07
C VAL A 354 -2.00 -2.20 -20.40
N LEU A 355 -1.85 -3.39 -19.84
CA LEU A 355 -0.68 -4.26 -20.02
C LEU A 355 -1.04 -5.50 -20.85
N ASN A 356 -0.08 -5.99 -21.64
CA ASN A 356 -0.26 -7.20 -22.44
C ASN A 356 -0.44 -8.47 -21.58
N SER A 357 0.06 -8.48 -20.35
CA SER A 357 -0.01 -9.61 -19.42
C SER A 357 -1.32 -9.67 -18.61
N GLN A 358 -2.11 -8.60 -18.56
CA GLN A 358 -3.30 -8.52 -17.70
C GLN A 358 -4.32 -9.61 -18.03
N GLY A 359 -4.81 -10.28 -16.98
CA GLY A 359 -5.77 -11.39 -17.10
C GLY A 359 -5.21 -12.67 -17.73
N GLY A 360 -3.91 -12.69 -18.10
CA GLY A 360 -3.25 -13.82 -18.72
C GLY A 360 -2.62 -14.81 -17.72
N ALA A 361 -2.45 -16.06 -18.14
CA ALA A 361 -1.68 -17.04 -17.40
C ALA A 361 -0.22 -16.58 -17.28
N GLY A 362 0.29 -16.42 -16.06
CA GLY A 362 1.66 -15.99 -15.80
C GLY A 362 1.86 -14.48 -15.61
N SER A 363 0.79 -13.69 -15.46
CA SER A 363 0.92 -12.32 -14.96
C SER A 363 1.57 -12.31 -13.57
N GLU A 364 2.65 -11.55 -13.40
CA GLU A 364 3.29 -11.32 -12.10
C GLU A 364 2.71 -10.10 -11.36
N VAL A 365 1.86 -9.32 -12.04
CA VAL A 365 1.18 -8.16 -11.47
C VAL A 365 0.02 -8.63 -10.59
N PRO A 366 0.01 -8.30 -9.29
CA PRO A 366 -1.08 -8.67 -8.40
C PRO A 366 -2.40 -8.01 -8.82
N ASP A 367 -3.47 -8.80 -8.90
CA ASP A 367 -4.83 -8.31 -9.05
C ASP A 367 -5.42 -7.94 -7.68
N ILE A 368 -5.33 -6.66 -7.33
CA ILE A 368 -5.93 -6.13 -6.10
C ILE A 368 -7.37 -5.68 -6.32
N LYS A 369 -7.74 -5.33 -7.55
CA LYS A 369 -9.07 -4.79 -7.88
C LYS A 369 -10.18 -5.78 -7.53
N THR A 370 -9.98 -7.06 -7.81
CA THR A 370 -10.96 -8.10 -7.50
C THR A 370 -11.30 -8.14 -6.01
N ASP A 371 -10.30 -8.05 -5.14
CA ASP A 371 -10.52 -8.05 -3.69
C ASP A 371 -11.37 -6.85 -3.25
N PHE A 372 -11.18 -5.67 -3.82
CA PHE A 372 -11.93 -4.46 -3.45
C PHE A 372 -13.33 -4.35 -4.09
N THR A 373 -13.58 -5.03 -5.20
CA THR A 373 -14.80 -4.82 -6.00
C THR A 373 -15.76 -6.01 -6.01
N THR A 374 -15.25 -7.22 -5.77
CA THR A 374 -16.06 -8.45 -5.87
C THR A 374 -16.22 -9.20 -4.54
N SER A 375 -15.39 -8.89 -3.54
CA SER A 375 -15.45 -9.52 -2.23
C SER A 375 -16.73 -9.17 -1.48
N LEU A 376 -17.15 -10.08 -0.58
CA LEU A 376 -18.25 -9.79 0.35
C LEU A 376 -17.89 -8.65 1.29
N THR A 377 -16.66 -8.68 1.81
CA THR A 377 -16.12 -7.59 2.62
C THR A 377 -14.77 -7.09 2.13
N HIS A 378 -14.55 -5.78 2.24
CA HIS A 378 -13.32 -5.10 1.82
C HIS A 378 -13.10 -3.80 2.61
N MET A 379 -11.88 -3.29 2.52
CA MET A 379 -11.49 -2.00 3.07
C MET A 379 -12.17 -0.85 2.30
N PRO A 380 -12.67 0.21 2.98
CA PRO A 380 -13.47 1.25 2.34
C PRO A 380 -12.63 2.24 1.53
N ILE A 381 -12.23 1.83 0.33
CA ILE A 381 -11.32 2.61 -0.53
C ILE A 381 -12.04 3.59 -1.46
N THR A 382 -13.29 3.32 -1.82
CA THR A 382 -14.05 4.23 -2.68
C THR A 382 -14.71 5.33 -1.86
N THR A 383 -14.92 6.52 -2.45
CA THR A 383 -15.70 7.60 -1.79
C THR A 383 -17.09 7.10 -1.34
N SER A 384 -17.73 6.23 -2.11
CA SER A 384 -18.99 5.58 -1.74
C SER A 384 -18.86 4.66 -0.54
N ASP A 385 -17.80 3.86 -0.44
CA ASP A 385 -17.55 2.99 0.72
C ASP A 385 -17.23 3.82 1.95
N GLN A 386 -16.54 4.94 1.79
CA GLN A 386 -16.26 5.87 2.89
C GLN A 386 -17.55 6.56 3.39
N ARG A 387 -18.66 6.47 2.62
CA ARG A 387 -19.94 7.17 2.84
C ARG A 387 -19.79 8.68 2.89
N LEU A 388 -18.87 9.19 2.07
CA LEU A 388 -18.57 10.61 1.94
C LEU A 388 -18.98 11.08 0.56
N THR A 389 -18.95 12.39 0.34
CA THR A 389 -19.30 13.02 -0.95
C THR A 389 -18.06 13.36 -1.79
N SER A 390 -16.87 13.22 -1.21
CA SER A 390 -15.58 13.44 -1.86
C SER A 390 -14.50 12.61 -1.17
N GLU A 391 -13.44 12.27 -1.90
CA GLU A 391 -12.22 11.68 -1.34
C GLU A 391 -11.70 12.58 -0.20
N THR A 392 -11.45 11.98 0.97
CA THR A 392 -10.98 12.72 2.15
C THR A 392 -9.52 12.49 2.49
N HIS A 393 -8.91 11.47 1.89
CA HIS A 393 -7.51 11.16 2.02
C HIS A 393 -6.65 12.36 1.66
N ASP A 394 -5.71 12.70 2.55
CA ASP A 394 -4.94 13.95 2.45
C ASP A 394 -3.46 13.81 2.80
N ILE A 395 -2.66 13.24 1.88
CA ILE A 395 -1.20 13.18 2.04
C ILE A 395 -0.59 14.59 2.13
N GLN A 396 0.42 14.76 2.98
CA GLN A 396 1.04 16.05 3.29
C GLN A 396 2.51 16.17 2.88
N ASN A 397 3.20 15.05 2.64
CA ASN A 397 4.64 15.05 2.38
C ASN A 397 5.08 13.82 1.58
N ALA A 398 6.39 13.72 1.33
CA ALA A 398 7.06 12.62 0.64
C ALA A 398 6.86 11.22 1.29
N ASP A 399 6.67 11.19 2.61
CA ASP A 399 6.36 9.96 3.36
C ASP A 399 4.89 9.55 3.28
N LEU A 400 4.07 10.35 2.60
CA LEU A 400 2.63 10.17 2.44
C LEU A 400 1.89 10.21 3.80
N LEU A 401 2.43 10.98 4.76
CA LEU A 401 1.77 11.20 6.04
C LEU A 401 0.43 11.91 5.85
N GLU A 402 -0.54 11.52 6.67
CA GLU A 402 -1.81 12.23 6.83
C GLU A 402 -1.94 12.72 8.28
N SER A 403 -2.58 13.88 8.45
CA SER A 403 -2.93 14.41 9.77
C SER A 403 -3.87 13.46 10.53
N LYS A 404 -3.51 13.10 11.77
CA LYS A 404 -4.34 12.31 12.69
C LYS A 404 -5.79 12.78 12.79
N ASN A 405 -6.05 14.09 12.70
CA ASN A 405 -7.40 14.63 12.77
C ASN A 405 -8.33 14.14 11.64
N LYS A 406 -7.78 13.55 10.57
CA LYS A 406 -8.52 12.96 9.45
C LYS A 406 -8.83 11.47 9.64
N LEU A 407 -8.24 10.81 10.63
CA LEU A 407 -8.41 9.36 10.87
C LEU A 407 -9.55 9.04 11.86
N ASN A 408 -10.43 10.00 12.14
CA ASN A 408 -11.46 9.88 13.19
C ASN A 408 -12.73 9.14 12.74
N ASN A 409 -13.63 8.83 13.68
CA ASN A 409 -14.88 8.11 13.41
C ASN A 409 -15.82 8.80 12.39
N SER A 410 -15.76 10.11 12.27
CA SER A 410 -16.56 10.88 11.30
C SER A 410 -15.90 10.95 9.92
N ASN A 411 -14.66 10.46 9.79
CA ASN A 411 -13.90 10.49 8.54
C ASN A 411 -13.17 9.15 8.32
N ARG A 412 -13.88 8.04 8.51
CA ARG A 412 -13.33 6.69 8.33
C ARG A 412 -13.09 6.44 6.85
N HIS A 413 -11.83 6.32 6.47
CA HIS A 413 -11.40 6.04 5.12
C HIS A 413 -10.08 5.27 5.12
N VAL A 414 -9.69 4.79 3.95
CA VAL A 414 -8.38 4.21 3.68
C VAL A 414 -8.12 4.28 2.18
N GLU A 415 -6.89 4.57 1.77
CA GLU A 415 -6.43 4.56 0.39
C GLU A 415 -5.22 3.65 0.21
N CYS A 416 -4.87 3.33 -1.04
CA CYS A 416 -3.68 2.51 -1.35
C CYS A 416 -2.41 3.04 -0.65
N THR A 417 -2.28 4.37 -0.56
CA THR A 417 -1.10 5.02 0.04
C THR A 417 -1.08 5.07 1.55
N ASP A 418 -2.14 4.65 2.24
CA ASP A 418 -2.08 4.41 3.68
C ASP A 418 -1.25 3.17 4.01
N CYS A 419 -1.18 2.21 3.09
CA CYS A 419 -0.44 0.96 3.29
C CYS A 419 0.85 0.89 2.47
N HIS A 420 0.88 1.53 1.29
CA HIS A 420 1.95 1.39 0.32
C HIS A 420 2.58 2.73 -0.04
N ASN A 421 3.91 2.79 -0.14
CA ASN A 421 4.58 3.92 -0.76
C ASN A 421 5.06 3.51 -2.17
N PRO A 422 4.34 3.91 -3.25
CA PRO A 422 4.64 3.44 -4.60
C PRO A 422 6.00 3.92 -5.13
N HIS A 423 6.62 4.92 -4.48
CA HIS A 423 7.97 5.38 -4.80
C HIS A 423 9.07 4.52 -4.16
N ARG A 424 8.75 3.71 -3.15
CA ARG A 424 9.74 3.06 -2.28
C ARG A 424 9.58 1.55 -2.15
N LEU A 425 8.36 1.03 -2.32
CA LEU A 425 8.08 -0.40 -2.19
C LEU A 425 8.92 -1.26 -3.14
N THR A 426 9.26 -2.48 -2.72
CA THR A 426 10.11 -3.41 -3.48
C THR A 426 9.52 -4.81 -3.55
N ARG A 427 9.93 -5.60 -4.57
CA ARG A 427 9.70 -7.05 -4.61
C ARG A 427 10.76 -7.76 -3.76
N ASN A 428 10.59 -7.73 -2.45
CA ASN A 428 11.43 -8.43 -1.48
C ASN A 428 10.61 -8.93 -0.27
N ARG A 429 10.99 -10.07 0.31
CA ARG A 429 10.35 -10.61 1.53
C ARG A 429 10.49 -9.69 2.75
N LEU A 430 11.50 -8.82 2.77
CA LEU A 430 11.79 -7.89 3.87
C LEU A 430 11.91 -6.46 3.35
N PHE A 431 11.40 -5.50 4.13
CA PHE A 431 11.38 -4.08 3.78
C PHE A 431 12.78 -3.49 3.52
N ASN A 432 13.82 -4.09 4.10
CA ASN A 432 15.20 -3.62 4.02
C ASN A 432 16.02 -4.30 2.90
N ASN A 433 15.36 -4.99 1.96
CA ASN A 433 15.99 -5.68 0.83
C ASN A 433 16.99 -6.80 1.19
N THR A 434 17.00 -7.31 2.43
CA THR A 434 17.88 -8.44 2.81
C THR A 434 17.21 -9.82 2.65
N GLY A 435 15.93 -9.85 2.27
CA GLY A 435 15.18 -11.08 2.02
C GLY A 435 15.31 -11.56 0.57
N ASP A 436 14.62 -12.66 0.30
CA ASP A 436 14.47 -13.22 -1.06
C ASP A 436 13.65 -12.28 -1.97
N THR A 437 13.91 -12.30 -3.28
CA THR A 437 13.33 -11.39 -4.29
C THR A 437 12.27 -12.04 -5.19
N LEU A 438 11.86 -13.28 -4.90
CA LEU A 438 10.81 -14.00 -5.63
C LEU A 438 9.43 -13.36 -5.42
N ALA A 439 9.22 -12.68 -4.29
CA ALA A 439 7.95 -12.04 -3.96
C ALA A 439 8.15 -10.77 -3.12
N GLY A 440 7.16 -9.88 -3.14
CA GLY A 440 7.12 -8.68 -2.32
C GLY A 440 6.46 -8.85 -0.95
N THR A 441 5.77 -9.96 -0.73
CA THR A 441 5.03 -10.28 0.50
C THR A 441 5.93 -10.99 1.51
N HIS A 442 5.54 -11.05 2.78
CA HIS A 442 6.37 -11.69 3.81
C HIS A 442 6.59 -13.18 3.52
N ASN A 443 7.69 -13.71 4.06
CA ASN A 443 7.99 -15.14 3.95
C ASN A 443 7.10 -15.97 4.90
N HIS A 444 6.60 -17.09 4.41
CA HIS A 444 5.71 -18.00 5.14
C HIS A 444 6.34 -19.39 5.32
N THR A 445 7.49 -19.42 5.99
CA THR A 445 8.29 -20.62 6.30
C THR A 445 8.73 -20.59 7.77
N PRO A 446 9.31 -21.68 8.32
CA PRO A 446 9.82 -21.67 9.71
C PRO A 446 10.76 -20.48 9.98
N ALA A 447 10.84 -20.07 11.24
CA ALA A 447 11.29 -18.75 11.68
C ALA A 447 10.36 -17.60 11.24
N HIS A 448 9.03 -17.85 11.32
CA HIS A 448 8.01 -16.84 11.07
C HIS A 448 8.23 -15.60 11.95
N SER A 449 8.02 -14.42 11.37
CA SER A 449 8.15 -13.16 12.08
C SER A 449 6.96 -12.24 11.83
N ASN A 450 7.11 -10.96 12.17
CA ASN A 450 6.19 -9.86 11.92
C ASN A 450 6.91 -8.67 11.24
N ILE A 451 8.11 -8.91 10.70
CA ILE A 451 8.95 -7.88 10.07
C ILE A 451 8.30 -7.43 8.76
N ALA A 452 8.12 -6.12 8.58
CA ALA A 452 7.50 -5.58 7.37
C ALA A 452 8.17 -6.12 6.09
N SER A 453 7.36 -6.43 5.08
CA SER A 453 7.81 -6.91 3.78
C SER A 453 8.18 -5.75 2.83
N GLY A 454 8.77 -6.07 1.68
CA GLY A 454 9.17 -5.09 0.67
C GLY A 454 8.01 -4.23 0.15
N VAL A 455 6.80 -4.80 0.05
CA VAL A 455 5.61 -4.03 -0.39
C VAL A 455 5.17 -2.95 0.61
N LEU A 456 5.63 -3.03 1.86
CA LEU A 456 5.33 -2.07 2.93
C LEU A 456 6.48 -1.07 3.16
N ARG A 457 7.60 -1.21 2.45
CA ARG A 457 8.76 -0.32 2.59
C ARG A 457 8.36 1.13 2.32
N GLY A 458 8.81 2.03 3.21
CA GLY A 458 8.60 3.46 3.07
C GLY A 458 7.18 3.94 3.36
N SER A 459 6.27 3.03 3.75
CA SER A 459 4.98 3.39 4.34
C SER A 459 5.16 4.01 5.73
N TRP A 460 4.11 4.65 6.23
CA TRP A 460 4.08 5.16 7.59
C TRP A 460 3.17 4.34 8.50
N GLY A 461 3.44 4.36 9.80
CA GLY A 461 2.78 3.56 10.83
C GLY A 461 2.82 4.24 12.19
N ILE A 462 2.38 3.51 13.21
CA ILE A 462 2.49 3.93 14.62
C ILE A 462 2.94 2.78 15.51
N GLU A 463 3.71 3.11 16.54
CA GLU A 463 4.11 2.19 17.61
C GLU A 463 3.51 2.64 18.96
N PRO A 464 2.64 1.83 19.59
CA PRO A 464 2.05 2.17 20.88
C PRO A 464 3.05 2.04 22.03
N THR A 465 2.94 2.93 23.01
CA THR A 465 3.59 2.81 24.32
C THR A 465 2.54 2.64 25.40
N TYR A 466 2.66 1.58 26.20
CA TYR A 466 1.66 1.21 27.20
C TYR A 466 2.06 1.68 28.61
N GLY A 467 1.09 2.17 29.38
CA GLY A 467 1.27 2.54 30.78
C GLY A 467 0.89 1.46 31.79
N SER A 468 0.19 0.42 31.32
CA SER A 468 -0.32 -0.66 32.16
C SER A 468 -0.52 -1.92 31.32
N ASP A 469 -0.35 -3.08 31.94
CA ASP A 469 -0.54 -4.40 31.33
C ASP A 469 -1.99 -4.89 31.41
N VAL A 470 -2.85 -4.20 32.15
CA VAL A 470 -4.25 -4.56 32.39
C VAL A 470 -5.04 -4.52 31.09
N PHE A 471 -5.72 -5.62 30.78
CA PHE A 471 -6.73 -5.64 29.73
C PHE A 471 -8.02 -5.01 30.26
N ASP A 472 -8.29 -3.78 29.86
CA ASP A 472 -9.47 -2.99 30.21
C ASP A 472 -9.73 -2.00 29.06
N PRO A 473 -10.97 -1.90 28.52
CA PRO A 473 -11.30 -0.92 27.48
C PRO A 473 -10.95 0.54 27.81
N GLY A 474 -10.87 0.90 29.10
CA GLY A 474 -10.44 2.22 29.55
C GLY A 474 -8.93 2.40 29.63
N ASN A 475 -8.14 1.32 29.58
CA ASN A 475 -6.69 1.34 29.67
C ASN A 475 -6.06 1.40 28.27
N LEU A 476 -6.08 2.58 27.67
CA LEU A 476 -5.51 2.85 26.36
C LEU A 476 -3.99 3.04 26.41
N PRO A 477 -3.26 2.86 25.29
CA PRO A 477 -1.87 3.28 25.18
C PRO A 477 -1.67 4.74 25.58
N LEU A 478 -0.57 5.04 26.27
CA LEU A 478 -0.24 6.39 26.75
C LEU A 478 0.05 7.34 25.59
N LEU A 479 0.76 6.84 24.59
CA LEU A 479 1.14 7.58 23.39
C LEU A 479 1.44 6.63 22.24
N TYR A 480 1.54 7.22 21.06
CA TYR A 480 1.92 6.55 19.83
C TYR A 480 3.11 7.27 19.21
N THR A 481 4.17 6.52 18.90
CA THR A 481 5.31 7.03 18.14
C THR A 481 4.99 6.86 16.66
N VAL A 482 4.93 7.95 15.89
CA VAL A 482 4.77 7.88 14.43
C VAL A 482 6.04 7.27 13.82
N LYS A 483 5.85 6.35 12.90
CA LYS A 483 6.91 5.69 12.13
C LYS A 483 6.81 6.14 10.67
N SER A 484 7.84 6.75 10.08
CA SER A 484 7.85 7.19 8.68
C SER A 484 9.27 7.22 8.10
N GLY A 485 9.40 7.53 6.82
CA GLY A 485 10.68 7.52 6.11
C GLY A 485 11.10 6.14 5.60
N ASP A 486 12.36 6.03 5.19
CA ASP A 486 12.94 4.81 4.62
C ASP A 486 14.32 4.54 5.26
N GLY A 487 14.51 3.34 5.80
CA GLY A 487 15.77 2.97 6.44
C GLY A 487 16.90 2.62 5.47
N GLY A 488 16.60 2.47 4.18
CA GLY A 488 17.56 2.02 3.17
C GLY A 488 17.72 0.50 3.11
N ASP A 489 18.61 0.06 2.21
CA ASP A 489 18.99 -1.34 2.09
C ASP A 489 19.86 -1.77 3.27
N GLY A 490 19.60 -2.95 3.84
CA GLY A 490 20.31 -3.45 5.02
C GLY A 490 19.91 -2.77 6.34
N ALA A 491 18.87 -1.94 6.33
CA ALA A 491 18.36 -1.25 7.51
C ALA A 491 18.10 -2.21 8.69
N ASN A 492 18.38 -1.73 9.91
CA ASN A 492 18.13 -2.49 11.13
C ASN A 492 16.61 -2.68 11.32
N PRO A 493 16.11 -3.91 11.59
CA PRO A 493 14.69 -4.15 11.83
C PRO A 493 14.24 -3.91 13.29
N ALA A 494 15.02 -3.19 14.11
CA ALA A 494 14.62 -2.86 15.48
C ALA A 494 13.34 -2.01 15.51
N VAL A 495 12.41 -2.34 16.41
CA VAL A 495 11.12 -1.63 16.58
C VAL A 495 11.30 -0.16 17.01
N THR A 496 12.46 0.17 17.57
CA THR A 496 12.81 1.51 18.05
C THR A 496 13.18 2.49 16.92
N ASN A 497 13.41 2.01 15.70
CA ASN A 497 13.73 2.90 14.57
C ASN A 497 12.56 3.80 14.19
N ASP A 498 12.85 4.92 13.54
CA ASP A 498 11.85 5.94 13.18
C ASP A 498 10.99 5.55 11.97
N TYR A 499 11.34 4.50 11.23
CA TYR A 499 10.58 3.98 10.08
C TYR A 499 9.80 2.71 10.43
N VAL A 500 8.84 2.35 9.57
CA VAL A 500 8.06 1.13 9.74
C VAL A 500 8.97 -0.09 9.63
N THR A 501 8.92 -0.95 10.64
CA THR A 501 9.67 -2.21 10.67
C THR A 501 8.77 -3.42 10.89
N ARG A 502 7.48 -3.22 11.17
CA ARG A 502 6.49 -4.26 11.43
C ARG A 502 5.20 -3.97 10.69
N GLU A 503 4.53 -5.00 10.18
CA GLU A 503 3.25 -4.83 9.48
C GLU A 503 2.18 -4.23 10.39
N TYR A 504 2.08 -4.67 11.65
CA TYR A 504 1.04 -4.18 12.56
C TYR A 504 1.10 -2.66 12.78
N GLN A 505 2.28 -2.03 12.64
CA GLN A 505 2.44 -0.59 12.83
C GLN A 505 1.57 0.19 11.84
N ILE A 506 1.38 -0.34 10.63
CA ILE A 506 0.54 0.25 9.60
C ILE A 506 -0.94 0.08 9.98
N CYS A 507 -1.33 -1.13 10.37
CA CYS A 507 -2.71 -1.47 10.73
C CYS A 507 -3.22 -0.65 11.92
N LEU A 508 -2.38 -0.45 12.94
CA LEU A 508 -2.77 0.24 14.17
C LEU A 508 -3.16 1.71 13.92
N LYS A 509 -2.72 2.35 12.83
CA LYS A 509 -3.14 3.71 12.46
C LYS A 509 -4.67 3.85 12.37
N CYS A 510 -5.35 2.82 11.88
CA CYS A 510 -6.79 2.86 11.61
C CYS A 510 -7.59 1.94 12.56
N HIS A 511 -6.92 0.96 13.18
CA HIS A 511 -7.54 -0.07 14.00
C HIS A 511 -7.29 0.10 15.51
N SER A 512 -6.79 1.25 15.97
CA SER A 512 -6.61 1.56 17.39
C SER A 512 -7.26 2.88 17.81
N ASP A 513 -7.21 3.19 19.10
CA ASP A 513 -7.62 4.50 19.64
C ASP A 513 -6.80 5.67 19.08
N PHE A 514 -5.69 5.42 18.38
CA PHE A 514 -5.05 6.44 17.57
C PHE A 514 -6.03 7.09 16.58
N ALA A 515 -6.87 6.28 15.93
CA ALA A 515 -7.83 6.74 14.94
C ALA A 515 -9.09 7.31 15.62
N TYR A 516 -9.71 6.50 16.47
CA TYR A 516 -11.09 6.74 16.95
C TYR A 516 -11.22 7.04 18.46
N GLY A 517 -10.09 7.22 19.16
CA GLY A 517 -10.09 7.49 20.60
C GLY A 517 -10.71 6.36 21.42
N THR A 518 -11.45 6.71 22.47
CA THR A 518 -12.05 5.75 23.43
C THR A 518 -13.25 4.99 22.88
N THR A 519 -13.76 5.38 21.71
CA THR A 519 -15.02 4.84 21.18
C THR A 519 -14.75 4.15 19.85
N PRO A 520 -14.58 2.82 19.83
CA PRO A 520 -14.45 2.09 18.58
C PRO A 520 -15.64 2.32 17.64
N PRO A 521 -15.46 2.16 16.32
CA PRO A 521 -16.54 2.30 15.35
C PRO A 521 -17.53 1.12 15.40
N PHE A 522 -18.77 1.34 14.98
CA PHE A 522 -19.73 0.26 14.79
C PHE A 522 -19.43 -0.54 13.53
N LEU A 523 -19.85 -1.81 13.53
CA LEU A 523 -19.81 -2.61 12.32
C LEU A 523 -20.81 -2.06 11.29
N GLY A 524 -20.41 -2.07 10.02
CA GLY A 524 -21.20 -1.49 8.95
C GLY A 524 -21.30 0.03 8.98
N ASP A 525 -20.39 0.76 9.66
CA ASP A 525 -20.35 2.24 9.61
C ASP A 525 -19.80 2.79 8.29
N THR A 526 -18.91 2.05 7.62
CA THR A 526 -18.50 2.28 6.23
C THR A 526 -19.17 1.23 5.30
N GLY A 527 -19.07 1.42 3.98
CA GLY A 527 -19.46 0.47 2.94
C GLY A 527 -18.35 -0.54 2.64
N GLY A 528 -18.74 -1.71 2.12
CA GLY A 528 -17.81 -2.82 1.88
C GLY A 528 -17.41 -3.60 3.13
N ASN A 529 -17.54 -3.09 4.34
CA ASN A 529 -17.17 -3.80 5.56
C ASN A 529 -18.28 -4.70 6.12
N THR A 530 -17.94 -5.48 7.14
CA THR A 530 -18.82 -6.46 7.79
C THR A 530 -20.14 -5.86 8.26
N PRO A 531 -21.29 -6.34 7.75
CA PRO A 531 -22.60 -5.90 8.20
C PRO A 531 -22.90 -6.38 9.63
N PHE A 532 -23.62 -5.57 10.39
CA PHE A 532 -24.06 -5.94 11.74
C PHE A 532 -24.84 -7.27 11.79
N SER A 533 -25.69 -7.52 10.78
CA SER A 533 -26.50 -8.75 10.70
C SER A 533 -25.70 -10.04 10.54
N GLN A 534 -24.41 -9.96 10.18
CA GLN A 534 -23.55 -11.11 9.89
C GLN A 534 -22.39 -11.24 10.89
N SER A 535 -22.48 -10.56 12.02
CA SER A 535 -21.38 -10.34 12.97
C SER A 535 -21.27 -11.34 14.12
N ASN A 536 -22.10 -12.39 14.14
CA ASN A 536 -22.25 -13.30 15.28
C ASN A 536 -22.52 -12.55 16.62
N GLY A 537 -23.29 -11.46 16.58
CA GLY A 537 -23.64 -10.67 17.77
C GLY A 537 -22.62 -9.60 18.16
N VAL A 538 -21.57 -9.38 17.36
CA VAL A 538 -20.59 -8.31 17.55
C VAL A 538 -21.13 -7.01 16.94
N SER A 539 -21.29 -5.94 17.71
CA SER A 539 -21.83 -4.67 17.20
C SER A 539 -20.77 -3.65 16.81
N ARG A 540 -19.56 -3.80 17.31
CA ARG A 540 -18.49 -2.81 17.21
C ARG A 540 -17.16 -3.48 16.93
N TYR A 541 -16.30 -2.76 16.21
CA TYR A 541 -14.89 -3.08 16.17
C TYR A 541 -14.28 -2.90 17.56
N THR A 542 -13.08 -3.43 17.74
CA THR A 542 -12.36 -3.35 19.00
C THR A 542 -11.03 -2.61 18.86
N ASN A 543 -10.44 -2.25 20.00
CA ASN A 543 -9.13 -1.62 20.02
C ASN A 543 -8.00 -2.63 19.90
N GLN A 544 -7.44 -2.71 18.69
CA GLN A 544 -6.42 -3.70 18.39
C GLN A 544 -5.14 -3.48 19.18
N ALA A 545 -4.73 -2.22 19.41
CA ALA A 545 -3.52 -1.94 20.18
C ALA A 545 -3.63 -2.48 21.61
N MET A 546 -4.77 -2.27 22.27
CA MET A 546 -5.02 -2.83 23.61
C MET A 546 -5.02 -4.36 23.60
N GLU A 547 -5.66 -4.97 22.60
CA GLU A 547 -5.85 -6.43 22.55
C GLU A 547 -4.56 -7.19 22.30
N ILE A 548 -3.77 -6.78 21.30
CA ILE A 548 -2.54 -7.46 20.89
C ILE A 548 -1.32 -7.06 21.74
N GLN A 549 -1.50 -6.19 22.73
CA GLN A 549 -0.45 -5.87 23.69
C GLN A 549 0.14 -7.16 24.26
N ALA A 550 1.47 -7.24 24.24
CA ALA A 550 2.22 -8.42 24.65
C ALA A 550 3.18 -8.06 25.81
N PRO A 551 2.68 -7.93 27.05
CA PRO A 551 3.50 -7.54 28.19
C PRO A 551 4.60 -8.57 28.52
N ILE A 552 5.80 -8.08 28.84
CA ILE A 552 6.93 -8.93 29.23
C ILE A 552 6.60 -9.77 30.48
N GLY A 553 5.91 -9.18 31.46
CA GLY A 553 5.53 -9.85 32.71
C GLY A 553 4.50 -10.99 32.57
N HIS A 554 3.95 -11.17 31.37
CA HIS A 554 2.95 -12.19 31.04
C HIS A 554 3.46 -13.23 30.02
N ILE A 555 4.73 -13.17 29.61
CA ILE A 555 5.38 -14.16 28.73
C ILE A 555 5.54 -15.50 29.48
N GLY A 556 5.38 -16.60 28.75
CA GLY A 556 5.52 -17.96 29.31
C GLY A 556 4.23 -18.46 29.97
N GLU A 557 4.40 -19.30 31.00
CA GLU A 557 3.35 -19.87 31.84
C GLU A 557 3.55 -19.48 33.32
N GLY A 558 2.47 -19.56 34.11
CA GLY A 558 2.48 -19.33 35.56
C GLY A 558 1.66 -18.10 35.95
N THR A 559 1.82 -17.64 37.18
CA THR A 559 1.24 -16.38 37.65
C THR A 559 2.01 -15.22 37.05
N SER A 560 1.33 -14.27 36.41
CA SER A 560 1.99 -13.08 35.89
C SER A 560 2.57 -12.19 36.99
N THR A 561 3.64 -11.48 36.67
CA THR A 561 4.30 -10.55 37.60
C THR A 561 3.57 -9.21 37.72
N THR A 562 2.69 -8.91 36.76
CA THR A 562 1.84 -7.72 36.70
C THR A 562 0.37 -8.12 36.55
N ALA A 563 -0.54 -7.17 36.78
CA ALA A 563 -1.98 -7.43 36.74
C ALA A 563 -2.47 -7.58 35.29
N SER A 564 -3.19 -8.67 35.00
CA SER A 564 -3.74 -8.93 33.67
C SER A 564 -5.05 -8.23 33.37
N GLY A 565 -5.75 -7.76 34.40
CA GLY A 565 -7.17 -7.36 34.37
C GLY A 565 -8.14 -8.42 34.91
N SER A 566 -7.64 -9.62 35.23
CA SER A 566 -8.41 -10.59 36.03
C SER A 566 -8.51 -10.16 37.49
N ALA A 567 -9.59 -10.55 38.18
CA ALA A 567 -9.69 -10.32 39.62
C ALA A 567 -8.62 -11.10 40.38
N VAL A 568 -8.21 -10.62 41.56
CA VAL A 568 -7.16 -11.23 42.40
C VAL A 568 -7.43 -12.71 42.68
N ALA A 569 -8.70 -13.10 42.85
CA ALA A 569 -9.11 -14.49 43.05
C ALA A 569 -8.74 -15.43 41.88
N TYR A 570 -8.54 -14.88 40.68
CA TYR A 570 -8.24 -15.60 39.45
C TYR A 570 -6.85 -15.30 38.89
N ALA A 571 -5.99 -14.63 39.66
CA ALA A 571 -4.64 -14.26 39.21
C ALA A 571 -3.64 -15.44 39.28
N ASN A 572 -3.84 -16.37 40.22
CA ASN A 572 -2.92 -17.49 40.40
C ASN A 572 -2.88 -18.42 39.18
N ASN A 573 -1.69 -18.73 38.67
CA ASN A 573 -1.42 -19.47 37.43
C ASN A 573 -2.12 -18.89 36.19
N ASN A 574 -2.46 -17.61 36.22
CA ASN A 574 -3.12 -16.91 35.15
C ASN A 574 -2.26 -15.73 34.67
N HIS A 575 -2.42 -15.41 33.40
CA HIS A 575 -1.66 -14.38 32.70
C HIS A 575 -2.41 -13.96 31.43
N ARG A 576 -2.08 -12.81 30.85
CA ARG A 576 -2.60 -12.43 29.54
C ARG A 576 -2.18 -13.43 28.47
N SER A 577 -3.00 -13.61 27.46
CA SER A 577 -2.67 -14.40 26.27
C SER A 577 -2.94 -13.57 25.01
N TRP A 578 -2.22 -13.90 23.94
CA TRP A 578 -2.28 -13.20 22.67
C TRP A 578 -1.77 -14.12 21.55
N HIS A 579 -2.26 -13.89 20.35
CA HIS A 579 -1.55 -14.31 19.14
C HIS A 579 -0.32 -13.39 18.94
N PRO A 580 0.84 -13.92 18.52
CA PRO A 580 2.12 -13.20 18.62
C PRO A 580 2.32 -12.14 17.51
N ILE A 581 1.38 -11.21 17.37
CA ILE A 581 1.42 -10.13 16.38
C ILE A 581 2.48 -9.09 16.74
N MET A 582 2.56 -8.66 18.01
CA MET A 582 3.57 -7.69 18.45
C MET A 582 4.85 -8.36 18.95
N ALA A 583 4.71 -9.37 19.82
CA ALA A 583 5.84 -10.05 20.43
C ALA A 583 5.53 -11.53 20.72
N LYS A 584 6.62 -12.29 20.89
CA LYS A 584 6.59 -13.72 21.20
C LYS A 584 5.78 -14.01 22.47
N THR A 585 5.16 -15.19 22.53
CA THR A 585 4.38 -15.60 23.71
C THR A 585 5.23 -16.22 24.82
N GLY A 586 6.43 -16.73 24.50
CA GLY A 586 7.29 -17.53 25.37
C GLY A 586 6.75 -18.92 25.71
N ARG A 587 5.60 -19.31 25.16
CA ARG A 587 4.90 -20.56 25.50
C ARG A 587 5.37 -21.70 24.59
N THR A 588 6.60 -22.14 24.84
CA THR A 588 7.26 -23.21 24.10
C THR A 588 6.59 -24.57 24.32
N LEU A 589 7.00 -25.60 23.56
CA LEU A 589 6.53 -26.96 23.79
C LEU A 589 6.83 -27.46 25.21
N ALA A 590 8.01 -27.11 25.75
CA ALA A 590 8.41 -27.49 27.11
C ALA A 590 7.49 -26.87 28.17
N GLU A 591 7.16 -25.58 28.01
CA GLU A 591 6.18 -24.88 28.86
C GLU A 591 4.76 -25.48 28.76
N ARG A 592 4.47 -26.27 27.72
CA ARG A 592 3.18 -26.93 27.49
C ARG A 592 3.24 -28.45 27.73
N VAL A 593 4.07 -28.89 28.69
CA VAL A 593 4.24 -30.31 29.05
C VAL A 593 4.68 -31.15 27.85
N SER A 594 5.68 -30.65 27.12
CA SER A 594 6.18 -31.28 25.89
C SER A 594 5.07 -31.52 24.87
N ALA A 595 4.27 -30.49 24.61
CA ALA A 595 3.21 -30.54 23.61
C ALA A 595 3.74 -30.98 22.23
N ASP A 596 2.88 -31.59 21.44
CA ASP A 596 3.22 -31.98 20.07
C ASP A 596 3.30 -30.75 19.16
N ALA A 597 4.36 -30.63 18.37
CA ALA A 597 4.51 -29.55 17.40
C ALA A 597 3.45 -29.63 16.28
N THR A 598 2.95 -30.83 15.99
CA THR A 598 1.94 -31.10 14.95
C THR A 598 0.52 -30.63 15.32
N ASN A 599 0.33 -30.18 16.56
CA ASN A 599 -0.87 -29.44 16.95
C ASN A 599 -1.02 -28.14 16.14
N TRP A 600 0.06 -27.61 15.59
CA TRP A 600 0.04 -26.48 14.67
C TRP A 600 0.34 -26.94 13.25
N LEU A 601 -0.14 -26.16 12.28
CA LEU A 601 0.16 -26.33 10.86
C LEU A 601 1.37 -25.50 10.48
N ALA A 602 1.99 -25.85 9.35
CA ALA A 602 3.11 -25.09 8.81
C ALA A 602 2.68 -23.63 8.51
N PRO A 603 3.58 -22.66 8.72
CA PRO A 603 4.96 -22.78 9.19
C PRO A 603 5.11 -22.76 10.72
N TRP A 604 4.01 -22.70 11.48
CA TRP A 604 4.04 -22.60 12.94
C TRP A 604 4.31 -23.92 13.66
N ASN A 605 4.55 -25.01 12.93
CA ASN A 605 4.74 -26.36 13.44
C ASN A 605 6.22 -26.72 13.71
N ASN A 606 7.14 -25.77 13.61
CA ASN A 606 8.54 -26.00 13.98
C ASN A 606 8.72 -25.91 15.50
N ALA A 607 9.17 -26.99 16.13
CA ALA A 607 9.39 -27.09 17.56
C ALA A 607 10.34 -26.01 18.13
N ALA A 608 11.32 -25.54 17.35
CA ALA A 608 12.24 -24.49 17.78
C ALA A 608 11.57 -23.09 17.84
N ASP A 609 10.54 -22.88 17.02
CA ASP A 609 9.93 -21.57 16.80
C ASP A 609 8.66 -21.38 17.64
N ILE A 610 7.99 -22.47 18.02
CA ILE A 610 6.76 -22.42 18.84
C ILE A 610 7.02 -21.69 20.15
N GLY A 611 6.27 -20.60 20.36
CA GLY A 611 6.42 -19.72 21.52
C GLY A 611 7.43 -18.59 21.32
N ASN A 612 8.35 -18.69 20.35
CA ASN A 612 9.40 -17.71 20.08
C ASN A 612 9.15 -16.86 18.83
N GLN A 613 8.37 -17.36 17.88
CA GLN A 613 8.00 -16.68 16.64
C GLN A 613 6.93 -15.59 16.83
N THR A 614 6.86 -14.69 15.85
CA THR A 614 5.76 -13.72 15.68
C THR A 614 4.98 -14.02 14.41
N MET A 615 3.88 -13.31 14.19
CA MET A 615 3.00 -13.47 13.03
C MET A 615 2.51 -12.13 12.49
N TYR A 616 1.97 -12.16 11.29
CA TYR A 616 1.46 -11.02 10.53
C TYR A 616 -0.06 -10.88 10.72
N CYS A 617 -0.56 -9.65 10.61
CA CYS A 617 -1.99 -9.38 10.47
C CYS A 617 -2.54 -10.10 9.23
N SER A 618 -1.77 -10.10 8.14
CA SER A 618 -2.11 -10.79 6.90
C SER A 618 -2.06 -12.32 6.97
N ASP A 619 -1.63 -12.93 8.07
CA ASP A 619 -1.83 -14.37 8.27
C ASP A 619 -3.30 -14.70 8.59
N CYS A 620 -4.06 -13.75 9.14
CA CYS A 620 -5.49 -13.91 9.44
C CYS A 620 -6.39 -13.15 8.45
N HIS A 621 -5.95 -11.97 8.00
CA HIS A 621 -6.76 -11.06 7.19
C HIS A 621 -6.29 -11.01 5.73
N GLY A 622 -7.23 -11.11 4.79
CA GLY A 622 -6.98 -11.10 3.35
C GLY A 622 -7.89 -12.05 2.59
N SER A 623 -7.60 -12.26 1.30
CA SER A 623 -8.40 -13.11 0.42
C SER A 623 -8.50 -14.54 0.95
N ASP A 624 -9.63 -15.17 0.66
CA ASP A 624 -9.93 -16.53 1.07
C ASP A 624 -8.85 -17.53 0.63
N THR A 625 -8.44 -18.38 1.56
CA THR A 625 -7.42 -19.41 1.30
C THR A 625 -7.97 -20.81 1.47
N ALA A 626 -7.26 -21.79 0.92
CA ALA A 626 -7.62 -23.20 1.07
C ALA A 626 -7.57 -23.67 2.54
N ALA A 627 -8.14 -24.86 2.78
CA ALA A 627 -8.13 -25.48 4.10
C ALA A 627 -6.71 -25.79 4.56
N GLY A 628 -6.42 -25.55 5.84
CA GLY A 628 -5.12 -25.86 6.44
C GLY A 628 -3.95 -24.96 6.01
N THR A 629 -4.23 -23.81 5.38
CA THR A 629 -3.17 -22.86 4.97
C THR A 629 -3.68 -21.42 4.96
N VAL A 630 -2.79 -20.47 5.23
CA VAL A 630 -3.04 -19.02 5.05
C VAL A 630 -2.40 -18.48 3.77
N VAL A 631 -1.76 -19.34 2.98
CA VAL A 631 -1.15 -18.98 1.69
C VAL A 631 -2.26 -18.73 0.66
N PRO A 632 -2.32 -17.55 0.02
CA PRO A 632 -3.28 -17.27 -1.04
C PRO A 632 -3.14 -18.21 -2.24
N ASN A 633 -4.24 -18.41 -2.97
CA ASN A 633 -4.24 -19.26 -4.15
C ASN A 633 -3.36 -18.65 -5.26
N GLY A 634 -2.58 -19.49 -5.95
CA GLY A 634 -1.67 -19.06 -7.01
C GLY A 634 -0.22 -18.76 -6.57
N GLY A 635 0.09 -18.88 -5.27
CA GLY A 635 1.45 -18.68 -4.72
C GLY A 635 1.95 -17.23 -4.85
N GLU A 636 3.27 -17.06 -4.95
CA GLU A 636 3.96 -15.99 -5.71
C GLU A 636 3.11 -14.85 -6.26
N ASN A 637 2.55 -15.19 -7.42
CA ASN A 637 1.90 -14.27 -8.34
C ASN A 637 0.38 -14.48 -8.31
N GLY A 638 -0.12 -15.05 -7.23
CA GLY A 638 -1.51 -15.38 -7.02
C GLY A 638 -2.32 -14.22 -6.44
N GLN A 639 -3.35 -14.57 -5.67
CA GLN A 639 -4.13 -13.60 -4.92
C GLN A 639 -3.25 -12.78 -3.97
N PRO A 640 -3.53 -11.48 -3.78
CA PRO A 640 -2.77 -10.65 -2.87
C PRO A 640 -2.79 -11.19 -1.43
N TRP A 641 -1.68 -11.00 -0.71
CA TRP A 641 -1.59 -11.42 0.70
C TRP A 641 -2.25 -10.44 1.67
N GLY A 642 -2.27 -9.15 1.32
CA GLY A 642 -2.71 -8.08 2.21
C GLY A 642 -4.22 -8.05 2.45
N PRO A 643 -4.68 -7.33 3.49
CA PRO A 643 -6.08 -7.29 3.88
C PRO A 643 -6.92 -6.33 3.01
N HIS A 644 -6.98 -6.58 1.70
CA HIS A 644 -7.79 -5.76 0.77
C HIS A 644 -9.28 -6.12 0.86
N GLY A 645 -9.60 -7.41 0.72
CA GLY A 645 -10.96 -7.94 0.77
C GLY A 645 -11.01 -9.47 0.87
N SER A 646 -12.20 -9.99 1.19
CA SER A 646 -12.48 -11.42 1.40
C SER A 646 -13.97 -11.73 1.23
N SER A 647 -14.27 -12.98 0.90
CA SER A 647 -15.64 -13.51 0.92
C SER A 647 -16.15 -13.79 2.34
N ASN A 648 -15.30 -13.72 3.36
CA ASN A 648 -15.67 -13.88 4.77
C ASN A 648 -15.76 -12.51 5.48
N ASN A 649 -16.58 -12.45 6.52
CA ASN A 649 -16.67 -11.29 7.39
C ASN A 649 -15.31 -10.97 8.05
N PHE A 650 -15.11 -9.70 8.40
CA PHE A 650 -13.91 -9.10 8.96
C PHE A 650 -12.66 -9.23 8.08
N ILE A 651 -12.84 -9.40 6.77
CA ILE A 651 -11.76 -9.59 5.79
C ILE A 651 -10.90 -10.81 6.19
N LEU A 652 -11.53 -11.92 6.56
CA LEU A 652 -10.83 -13.09 7.11
C LEU A 652 -10.50 -14.12 6.03
N LYS A 653 -9.31 -14.71 6.08
CA LYS A 653 -8.89 -15.76 5.13
C LYS A 653 -9.75 -17.03 5.18
N GLY A 654 -10.58 -17.19 6.20
CA GLY A 654 -11.54 -18.28 6.33
C GLY A 654 -12.69 -17.92 7.25
N ASN A 655 -13.72 -18.76 7.22
CA ASN A 655 -14.95 -18.51 7.96
C ASN A 655 -14.72 -18.47 9.47
N TRP A 656 -15.39 -17.55 10.15
CA TRP A 656 -15.45 -17.46 11.61
C TRP A 656 -16.91 -17.25 12.04
N SER A 657 -17.43 -18.17 12.85
CA SER A 657 -18.80 -18.10 13.31
C SER A 657 -19.03 -18.77 14.66
N SER A 658 -20.25 -18.64 15.19
CA SER A 658 -20.67 -19.36 16.40
C SER A 658 -20.60 -20.89 16.28
N THR A 659 -20.48 -21.45 15.06
CA THR A 659 -20.34 -22.90 14.83
C THR A 659 -18.89 -23.34 14.64
N THR A 660 -17.92 -22.42 14.61
CA THR A 660 -16.51 -22.76 14.46
C THR A 660 -16.05 -23.74 15.54
N GLY A 661 -15.40 -24.82 15.12
CA GLY A 661 -15.00 -25.96 15.95
C GLY A 661 -16.05 -27.06 16.12
N THR A 662 -17.25 -26.91 15.56
CA THR A 662 -18.30 -27.95 15.64
C THR A 662 -17.91 -29.18 14.84
N THR A 663 -17.81 -30.34 15.50
CA THR A 663 -17.59 -31.61 14.82
C THR A 663 -18.73 -31.89 13.84
N GLY A 664 -18.42 -32.03 12.54
CA GLY A 664 -19.37 -32.40 11.48
C GLY A 664 -20.14 -31.23 10.81
N THR A 665 -20.26 -30.06 11.45
CA THR A 665 -20.82 -28.84 10.81
C THR A 665 -19.86 -27.64 10.79
N GLY A 666 -18.77 -27.70 11.54
CA GLY A 666 -17.59 -26.85 11.38
C GLY A 666 -16.64 -27.46 10.34
N SER A 667 -15.77 -26.63 9.77
CA SER A 667 -14.92 -27.04 8.64
C SER A 667 -13.45 -26.95 8.99
N PRO A 668 -12.59 -27.87 8.52
CA PRO A 668 -11.14 -27.65 8.49
C PRO A 668 -10.71 -26.37 7.75
N ASN A 669 -11.64 -25.72 7.03
CA ASN A 669 -11.44 -24.44 6.36
C ASN A 669 -11.76 -23.21 7.24
N ASP A 670 -12.34 -23.38 8.43
CA ASP A 670 -12.60 -22.25 9.33
C ASP A 670 -11.26 -21.60 9.73
N LEU A 671 -11.28 -20.29 10.03
CA LEU A 671 -10.09 -19.46 10.22
C LEU A 671 -9.02 -20.10 11.13
N CYS A 672 -9.44 -20.60 12.29
CA CYS A 672 -8.54 -21.14 13.31
C CYS A 672 -7.72 -22.33 12.78
N PHE A 673 -8.32 -23.14 11.90
CA PHE A 673 -7.73 -24.38 11.41
C PHE A 673 -6.78 -24.18 10.23
N LYS A 674 -6.50 -22.93 9.87
CA LYS A 674 -5.38 -22.58 8.99
C LYS A 674 -4.04 -22.61 9.73
N CYS A 675 -4.07 -22.54 11.07
CA CYS A 675 -2.89 -22.60 11.94
C CYS A 675 -2.95 -23.73 12.96
N HIS A 676 -4.15 -24.12 13.41
CA HIS A 676 -4.36 -25.17 14.41
C HIS A 676 -4.85 -26.46 13.76
N ASN A 677 -4.33 -27.61 14.20
CA ASN A 677 -4.75 -28.90 13.66
C ASN A 677 -6.22 -29.19 14.02
N TYR A 678 -7.07 -29.31 13.00
CA TYR A 678 -8.51 -29.56 13.19
C TYR A 678 -8.79 -30.86 13.97
N THR A 679 -8.05 -31.93 13.69
CA THR A 679 -8.23 -33.23 14.36
C THR A 679 -7.88 -33.15 15.84
N ASP A 680 -6.84 -32.39 16.19
CA ASP A 680 -6.39 -32.29 17.58
C ASP A 680 -7.28 -31.35 18.41
N TYR A 681 -7.85 -30.31 17.81
CA TYR A 681 -8.59 -29.29 18.55
C TYR A 681 -10.13 -29.41 18.46
N ALA A 682 -10.69 -30.03 17.41
CA ALA A 682 -12.14 -30.01 17.14
C ALA A 682 -12.82 -31.38 17.07
N THR A 683 -12.07 -32.49 17.09
CA THR A 683 -12.63 -33.84 17.00
C THR A 683 -12.27 -34.70 18.21
N SER A 684 -12.99 -35.82 18.38
CA SER A 684 -12.70 -36.81 19.42
C SER A 684 -11.58 -37.79 19.04
N SER A 685 -10.96 -37.61 17.87
CA SER A 685 -10.14 -38.65 17.23
C SER A 685 -8.73 -38.76 17.80
N ASN A 686 -8.16 -37.69 18.37
CA ASN A 686 -6.78 -37.69 18.87
C ASN A 686 -6.68 -37.38 20.37
N ASN A 687 -7.09 -38.35 21.19
CA ASN A 687 -7.02 -38.24 22.66
C ASN A 687 -5.59 -38.44 23.22
N SER A 688 -4.64 -38.85 22.37
CA SER A 688 -3.24 -39.11 22.71
C SER A 688 -2.30 -37.93 22.49
N ALA A 689 -2.64 -36.99 21.60
CA ALA A 689 -1.86 -35.77 21.38
C ALA A 689 -1.70 -34.99 22.69
N THR A 690 -0.51 -34.43 22.93
CA THR A 690 -0.30 -33.56 24.09
C THR A 690 -0.49 -32.12 23.64
N THR A 691 -1.55 -31.45 24.09
CA THR A 691 -1.88 -30.06 23.69
C THR A 691 -1.53 -29.03 24.78
N GLY A 692 -1.01 -29.48 25.92
CA GLY A 692 -0.88 -28.69 27.15
C GLY A 692 -2.18 -28.57 27.94
N TYR A 693 -3.35 -28.78 27.31
CA TYR A 693 -4.63 -28.95 27.98
C TYR A 693 -4.87 -30.44 28.26
N CYS A 694 -4.25 -30.96 29.33
CA CYS A 694 -4.40 -32.34 29.79
C CYS A 694 -4.60 -32.42 31.31
N CYS A 695 -5.09 -33.56 31.79
CA CYS A 695 -5.30 -33.80 33.21
C CYS A 695 -4.31 -34.83 33.78
N GLY A 696 -3.38 -34.39 34.63
CA GLY A 696 -2.43 -35.27 35.33
C GLY A 696 -1.26 -35.70 34.46
N GLY A 697 -0.03 -35.48 34.96
CA GLY A 697 1.24 -35.53 34.23
C GLY A 697 1.43 -36.71 33.26
N GLY A 698 2.00 -36.40 32.09
CA GLY A 698 2.29 -37.34 31.03
C GLY A 698 3.06 -38.58 31.53
N GLY A 699 2.45 -39.75 31.35
CA GLY A 699 3.09 -41.03 31.69
C GLY A 699 2.11 -42.18 31.86
N GLY A 700 1.77 -42.84 30.74
CA GLY A 700 1.56 -44.29 30.64
C GLY A 700 0.58 -45.02 31.57
N GLY A 701 -0.53 -45.49 30.98
CA GLY A 701 -0.98 -46.88 31.06
C GLY A 701 -1.60 -47.42 32.36
N GLY A 702 -2.81 -47.98 32.24
CA GLY A 702 -3.27 -49.06 33.14
C GLY A 702 -4.74 -48.97 33.55
N GLY A 703 -5.53 -49.94 33.08
CA GLY A 703 -6.98 -50.01 33.29
C GLY A 703 -7.46 -50.12 34.74
N GLY A 704 -8.73 -49.76 34.92
CA GLY A 704 -9.53 -50.14 36.09
C GLY A 704 -10.44 -49.04 36.62
N GLY A 705 -11.66 -48.93 36.07
CA GLY A 705 -12.83 -48.39 36.76
C GLY A 705 -12.71 -47.03 37.46
N GLY A 706 -12.66 -45.94 36.69
CA GLY A 706 -12.78 -44.57 37.21
C GLY A 706 -12.02 -43.54 36.38
N GLY A 707 -12.66 -42.96 35.37
CA GLY A 707 -12.25 -41.75 34.64
C GLY A 707 -10.76 -41.61 34.27
N GLY A 708 -10.29 -42.34 33.25
CA GLY A 708 -8.90 -42.23 32.76
C GLY A 708 -8.54 -40.81 32.33
N MET A 709 -7.33 -40.38 32.72
CA MET A 709 -6.72 -39.10 32.40
C MET A 709 -6.43 -38.99 30.89
N SER A 710 -6.82 -37.87 30.27
CA SER A 710 -6.64 -37.60 28.84
C SER A 710 -5.46 -36.65 28.60
N ASN A 711 -4.63 -36.97 27.59
CA ASN A 711 -3.53 -36.11 27.12
C ASN A 711 -4.03 -34.93 26.26
N ASN A 712 -5.28 -35.00 25.80
CA ASN A 712 -5.93 -33.95 25.04
C ASN A 712 -7.38 -33.76 25.49
N LEU A 713 -7.58 -32.82 26.42
CA LEU A 713 -8.90 -32.53 26.92
C LEU A 713 -9.81 -31.91 25.84
N HIS A 714 -9.30 -31.36 24.73
CA HIS A 714 -10.16 -30.96 23.60
C HIS A 714 -10.87 -32.18 23.01
N ALA A 715 -10.13 -33.24 22.69
CA ALA A 715 -10.69 -34.48 22.16
C ALA A 715 -11.64 -35.17 23.16
N PHE A 716 -11.31 -35.12 24.46
CA PHE A 716 -12.21 -35.59 25.50
C PHE A 716 -13.55 -34.83 25.49
N HIS A 717 -13.53 -33.49 25.46
CA HIS A 717 -14.75 -32.68 25.43
C HIS A 717 -15.52 -32.88 24.14
N ALA A 718 -14.86 -32.93 22.98
CA ALA A 718 -15.51 -33.22 21.70
C ALA A 718 -16.25 -34.58 21.75
N GLY A 719 -15.62 -35.62 22.32
CA GLY A 719 -16.24 -36.94 22.48
C GLY A 719 -17.39 -36.97 23.48
N ARG A 720 -17.34 -36.16 24.54
CA ARG A 720 -18.40 -36.09 25.56
C ARG A 720 -19.61 -35.25 25.13
N LEU A 721 -19.36 -34.14 24.45
CA LEU A 721 -20.38 -33.19 24.04
C LEU A 721 -21.03 -33.56 22.70
N GLY A 722 -20.36 -34.37 21.89
CA GLY A 722 -20.78 -34.71 20.52
C GLY A 722 -20.64 -33.55 19.51
N ARG A 723 -20.47 -32.32 20.01
CA ARG A 723 -20.10 -31.11 19.28
C ARG A 723 -19.33 -30.17 20.20
N LEU A 724 -18.25 -29.58 19.71
CA LEU A 724 -17.49 -28.54 20.40
C LEU A 724 -17.74 -27.19 19.72
N ARG A 725 -17.85 -26.09 20.46
CA ARG A 725 -17.80 -24.74 19.87
C ARG A 725 -16.72 -23.95 20.59
N CYS A 726 -15.78 -23.38 19.84
CA CYS A 726 -14.63 -22.70 20.45
C CYS A 726 -15.08 -21.59 21.40
N ASN A 727 -16.09 -20.80 21.01
CA ASN A 727 -16.57 -19.66 21.80
C ASN A 727 -17.29 -20.04 23.11
N TRP A 728 -17.58 -21.32 23.35
CA TRP A 728 -18.04 -21.77 24.67
C TRP A 728 -16.95 -21.60 25.73
N CYS A 729 -15.68 -21.71 25.33
CA CYS A 729 -14.51 -21.68 26.20
C CYS A 729 -13.56 -20.51 25.93
N HIS A 730 -13.49 -20.06 24.67
CA HIS A 730 -12.56 -19.01 24.24
C HIS A 730 -13.28 -17.71 23.93
N VAL A 731 -12.55 -16.60 24.08
CA VAL A 731 -13.05 -15.27 23.71
C VAL A 731 -13.35 -15.23 22.21
N ALA A 732 -14.39 -14.48 21.82
CA ALA A 732 -14.84 -14.39 20.44
C ALA A 732 -13.83 -13.63 19.54
N VAL A 733 -13.11 -12.65 20.09
CA VAL A 733 -12.09 -11.88 19.38
C VAL A 733 -10.71 -12.44 19.73
N PRO A 734 -10.08 -13.25 18.86
CA PRO A 734 -8.94 -14.06 19.24
C PRO A 734 -7.61 -13.28 19.23
N HIS A 735 -7.58 -11.95 19.26
CA HIS A 735 -6.32 -11.18 19.22
C HIS A 735 -5.50 -11.36 20.50
N GLY A 736 -6.09 -10.99 21.63
CA GLY A 736 -5.52 -11.17 22.95
C GLY A 736 -6.54 -10.94 24.05
N TRP A 737 -6.23 -11.44 25.24
CA TRP A 737 -7.18 -11.55 26.34
C TRP A 737 -6.52 -11.48 27.72
N LYS A 738 -7.32 -11.11 28.72
CA LYS A 738 -6.90 -10.95 30.11
C LYS A 738 -6.52 -12.26 30.81
N ASN A 739 -6.99 -13.40 30.29
CA ASN A 739 -6.72 -14.73 30.85
C ASN A 739 -5.89 -15.59 29.90
N LYS A 740 -5.27 -16.63 30.44
CA LYS A 740 -4.42 -17.54 29.67
C LYS A 740 -5.22 -18.32 28.62
N SER A 741 -4.54 -18.73 27.55
CA SER A 741 -5.12 -19.54 26.46
C SER A 741 -6.42 -19.00 25.88
N LEU A 742 -6.59 -17.68 25.86
CA LEU A 742 -7.77 -16.96 25.40
C LEU A 742 -9.07 -17.43 26.11
N LEU A 743 -8.97 -17.94 27.33
CA LEU A 743 -10.11 -18.52 28.05
C LEU A 743 -11.03 -17.44 28.62
N VAL A 744 -12.32 -17.54 28.34
CA VAL A 744 -13.33 -16.76 29.07
C VAL A 744 -13.46 -17.30 30.48
N ASN A 745 -13.82 -16.44 31.43
CA ASN A 745 -14.21 -16.87 32.76
C ASN A 745 -15.46 -16.11 33.18
N LEU A 746 -16.62 -16.77 33.15
CA LEU A 746 -17.88 -16.15 33.54
C LEU A 746 -18.03 -15.98 35.06
N ASN A 747 -17.01 -16.32 35.85
CA ASN A 747 -16.87 -15.87 37.24
C ASN A 747 -16.15 -14.50 37.36
N ASP A 748 -15.60 -13.98 36.25
CA ASP A 748 -14.70 -12.82 36.24
C ASP A 748 -15.00 -11.88 35.07
N VAL A 749 -16.28 -11.58 34.84
CA VAL A 749 -16.67 -10.60 33.82
C VAL A 749 -16.42 -9.20 34.34
N GLY A 750 -15.73 -8.37 33.54
CA GLY A 750 -15.21 -7.07 33.97
C GLY A 750 -15.68 -5.89 33.11
N PRO A 751 -14.92 -4.78 33.14
CA PRO A 751 -15.18 -3.58 32.34
C PRO A 751 -15.31 -3.85 30.84
N GLU A 752 -14.68 -4.91 30.34
CA GLU A 752 -14.81 -5.34 28.94
C GLU A 752 -16.22 -5.75 28.54
N ALA A 753 -17.13 -5.95 29.50
CA ALA A 753 -18.53 -6.23 29.29
C ALA A 753 -19.46 -5.19 29.96
N GLY A 754 -18.92 -4.05 30.39
CA GLY A 754 -19.67 -2.93 30.99
C GLY A 754 -19.82 -2.98 32.51
N PHE A 755 -19.09 -3.83 33.22
CA PHE A 755 -19.08 -3.84 34.70
C PHE A 755 -18.10 -2.81 35.28
N ALA A 756 -18.33 -2.35 36.52
CA ALA A 756 -17.47 -1.34 37.16
C ALA A 756 -16.07 -1.86 37.56
N GLY A 757 -15.88 -3.18 37.60
CA GLY A 757 -14.63 -3.84 37.97
C GLY A 757 -14.68 -5.32 37.61
N SER A 758 -13.60 -6.06 37.86
CA SER A 758 -13.51 -7.51 37.62
C SER A 758 -14.16 -8.33 38.75
N GLY A 759 -14.29 -9.65 38.55
CA GLY A 759 -14.81 -10.58 39.56
C GLY A 759 -16.33 -10.76 39.58
N ASN A 760 -17.05 -10.28 38.55
CA ASN A 760 -18.50 -10.47 38.48
C ASN A 760 -18.83 -11.84 37.88
N GLU A 761 -19.57 -12.64 38.64
CA GLU A 761 -20.15 -13.87 38.13
C GLU A 761 -21.43 -13.59 37.34
N VAL A 762 -21.50 -14.07 36.10
CA VAL A 762 -22.70 -13.98 35.25
C VAL A 762 -23.34 -15.34 35.01
N SER A 763 -24.62 -15.33 34.63
CA SER A 763 -25.33 -16.55 34.25
C SER A 763 -24.75 -17.12 32.95
N ASN A 764 -24.55 -18.44 32.93
CA ASN A 764 -24.23 -19.20 31.72
C ASN A 764 -25.42 -20.04 31.23
N ASN A 765 -26.61 -19.85 31.80
CA ASN A 765 -27.83 -20.54 31.38
C ASN A 765 -28.24 -20.07 29.98
N GLY A 766 -28.15 -20.95 28.98
CA GLY A 766 -28.40 -20.61 27.58
C GLY A 766 -27.23 -19.90 26.88
N GLY A 767 -26.06 -19.82 27.53
CA GLY A 767 -24.86 -19.17 27.00
C GLY A 767 -24.83 -17.66 27.19
N TYR A 768 -23.70 -17.13 27.68
CA TYR A 768 -23.52 -15.71 27.90
C TYR A 768 -23.04 -15.02 26.62
N SER A 769 -23.78 -14.01 26.17
CA SER A 769 -23.40 -13.19 25.01
C SER A 769 -23.41 -11.72 25.40
N ASN A 770 -22.26 -11.09 25.24
CA ASN A 770 -22.05 -9.65 25.41
C ASN A 770 -20.87 -9.28 24.50
N GLY A 771 -21.20 -8.85 23.29
CA GLY A 771 -20.20 -8.48 22.29
C GLY A 771 -19.32 -7.33 22.78
N PRO A 772 -18.07 -7.25 22.32
CA PRO A 772 -17.47 -8.05 21.24
C PRO A 772 -16.84 -9.37 21.73
N TYR A 773 -16.57 -9.50 23.03
CA TYR A 773 -15.71 -10.57 23.56
C TYR A 773 -16.44 -11.87 23.91
N TYR A 774 -17.70 -11.78 24.32
CA TYR A 774 -18.48 -12.94 24.74
C TYR A 774 -19.54 -13.27 23.70
N ASN A 775 -19.45 -14.46 23.10
CA ASN A 775 -20.41 -14.97 22.14
C ASN A 775 -20.77 -16.42 22.49
N ASN A 776 -21.94 -16.62 23.10
CA ASN A 776 -22.39 -17.92 23.61
C ASN A 776 -21.38 -18.58 24.58
N ALA A 777 -20.71 -17.78 25.41
CA ALA A 777 -19.71 -18.25 26.37
C ALA A 777 -20.36 -19.09 27.48
N MET A 778 -19.65 -20.11 27.97
CA MET A 778 -20.15 -21.02 29.04
C MET A 778 -19.16 -21.26 30.16
N LEU A 779 -17.87 -21.10 29.88
CA LEU A 779 -16.79 -21.51 30.78
C LEU A 779 -16.73 -20.68 32.05
N LYS A 780 -16.65 -21.38 33.18
CA LYS A 780 -16.39 -20.83 34.52
C LYS A 780 -15.23 -21.57 35.15
N ILE A 781 -14.21 -20.81 35.56
CA ILE A 781 -12.98 -21.32 36.17
C ILE A 781 -12.91 -20.76 37.59
N VAL A 782 -12.73 -21.65 38.56
CA VAL A 782 -12.50 -21.27 39.96
C VAL A 782 -11.01 -21.25 40.29
N ASN A 783 -10.21 -22.08 39.62
CA ASN A 783 -8.76 -22.13 39.80
C ASN A 783 -8.08 -22.37 38.45
N PHE A 784 -7.31 -21.41 37.94
CA PHE A 784 -6.49 -21.63 36.76
C PHE A 784 -5.37 -22.63 37.09
N ALA A 785 -5.19 -23.64 36.23
CA ALA A 785 -4.12 -24.62 36.37
C ALA A 785 -2.96 -24.31 35.42
N THR A 786 -1.76 -24.77 35.78
CA THR A 786 -0.64 -24.87 34.83
C THR A 786 -0.94 -25.94 33.78
N SER A 787 -0.23 -25.90 32.66
CA SER A 787 -0.37 -26.88 31.60
C SER A 787 -0.17 -28.29 32.15
N GLY A 788 -1.02 -29.21 31.70
CA GLY A 788 -1.11 -30.60 32.15
C GLY A 788 -1.61 -30.89 33.55
N ASN A 789 -1.95 -29.87 34.34
CA ASN A 789 -2.51 -30.03 35.69
C ASN A 789 -4.00 -29.67 35.76
N TRP A 790 -4.69 -29.63 34.62
CA TRP A 790 -6.13 -29.34 34.60
C TRP A 790 -6.93 -30.49 35.19
N SER A 791 -7.94 -30.18 36.00
CA SER A 791 -8.84 -31.17 36.57
C SER A 791 -10.27 -30.65 36.59
N PRO A 792 -11.27 -31.52 36.75
CA PRO A 792 -12.65 -31.09 36.94
C PRO A 792 -12.84 -30.06 38.06
N SER A 793 -12.05 -30.16 39.14
CA SER A 793 -12.17 -29.26 40.29
C SER A 793 -11.78 -27.81 39.99
N ASN A 794 -11.10 -27.56 38.87
CA ASN A 794 -10.74 -26.22 38.41
C ASN A 794 -11.93 -25.45 37.80
N CYS A 795 -13.00 -26.17 37.43
CA CYS A 795 -14.15 -25.61 36.71
C CYS A 795 -15.40 -25.60 37.61
N GLY A 796 -16.17 -24.51 37.54
CA GLY A 796 -17.34 -24.36 38.38
C GLY A 796 -17.80 -22.93 38.59
N SER A 797 -19.01 -22.77 39.11
CA SER A 797 -19.53 -21.50 39.60
C SER A 797 -18.82 -21.09 40.88
N ALA A 798 -18.36 -19.83 40.97
CA ALA A 798 -17.75 -19.29 42.18
C ALA A 798 -18.73 -19.25 43.36
N SER A 799 -20.02 -19.07 43.08
CA SER A 799 -21.11 -19.07 44.07
C SER A 799 -21.85 -20.42 44.21
N GLY A 800 -21.38 -21.48 43.57
CA GLY A 800 -22.19 -22.69 43.41
C GLY A 800 -21.42 -23.98 43.18
N ALA A 801 -22.00 -24.86 42.36
CA ALA A 801 -21.42 -26.18 42.11
C ALA A 801 -20.13 -26.08 41.30
N THR A 802 -19.16 -26.94 41.63
CA THR A 802 -17.90 -27.12 40.90
C THR A 802 -17.73 -28.59 40.49
N GLY A 803 -16.70 -28.88 39.70
CA GLY A 803 -16.36 -30.26 39.37
C GLY A 803 -17.21 -30.88 38.26
N VAL A 804 -17.12 -32.21 38.15
CA VAL A 804 -17.81 -33.01 37.12
C VAL A 804 -19.31 -32.76 37.12
N ARG A 805 -19.93 -32.66 38.29
CA ARG A 805 -21.39 -32.43 38.40
C ARG A 805 -21.81 -31.11 37.76
N TRP A 806 -21.06 -30.03 38.00
CA TRP A 806 -21.33 -28.74 37.38
C TRP A 806 -21.14 -28.79 35.87
N MET A 807 -20.04 -29.37 35.39
CA MET A 807 -19.78 -29.51 33.94
C MET A 807 -20.86 -30.35 33.26
N THR A 808 -21.23 -31.50 33.83
CA THR A 808 -22.30 -32.34 33.27
C THR A 808 -23.62 -31.59 33.22
N THR A 809 -23.96 -30.80 34.25
CA THR A 809 -25.22 -30.04 34.27
C THR A 809 -25.22 -28.93 33.23
N THR A 810 -24.14 -28.14 33.18
CA THR A 810 -23.99 -27.01 32.26
C THR A 810 -23.96 -27.47 30.79
N CYS A 811 -23.31 -28.60 30.53
CA CYS A 811 -23.06 -29.07 29.17
C CYS A 811 -23.96 -30.24 28.74
N ARG A 812 -25.02 -30.58 29.52
CA ARG A 812 -25.93 -31.69 29.17
C ARG A 812 -26.72 -31.42 27.90
N ASN A 813 -27.14 -30.16 27.72
CA ASN A 813 -27.91 -29.65 26.59
C ASN A 813 -27.45 -28.22 26.28
N PRO A 814 -26.24 -28.04 25.72
CA PRO A 814 -25.77 -26.71 25.40
C PRO A 814 -26.66 -26.10 24.28
N PRO A 815 -26.93 -24.78 24.33
CA PRO A 815 -27.78 -24.03 23.39
C PRO A 815 -27.46 -24.21 21.91
#